data_AF-A0A9P3HEI6-F1
#
_entry.id   AF-A0A9P3HEI6-F1
#
_cell.length_a   1.000
_cell.length_b   1.000
_cell.length_c   1.000
_cell.angle_alpha   90.00
_cell.angle_beta   90.00
_cell.angle_gamma   90.00
#
_symmetry.space_group_name_H-M   'P 1'
#
loop_
_entity.id
_entity.type
_entity.pdbx_description
1 polymer ?
#
loop_
_entity_poly.entity_id
_entity_poly.type
_entity_poly.pdbx_seq_one_letter_code
_entity_poly.pdbx_strand_id
1 'polypeptide(L)'
;MEETLTLNSATITAGAKNNNTTAIDYPDTSANEQAYVSLIHTLDGLGLEGLAERNPTTQYSVGQMYENGDKLPQSFANAMQWYMKAARQGSAPAQNCVGVLYRDGKGVSQNYTTAREWFFRAADQGYAPAQFNLGLIYHHDNDPKAMEWVMKAANQGHVTAQFTIGSMYYIGDVVPQDRSKAMEWYLRASDHGHAIAEFSIGAMYDNGEGVDQDHYMAAEWYLRAAHQGHAGAQYNLGYLYQHGRGVPLNVSKALKWYMAAANQGLTQAQRYLGVLYHVGDTVPQDKLKALGWYMKAAQQGDASAQFDIGTMYDDGDGVVQDLCMAAEWYSKAAKQGYASAQYNLGFLFQHGKGVPLDTSTALQWYTKAADQGNPNALFCLGVMYYLGRDTKKDLTKALECYLAAADQGHAAAQNYAGCMYHDGLGAPIDYIKAKEWWLKSAGQGYASAQKNIGKMYQSGDGIPKDYQKAMQWYLKASDQGYAPAQFNIGALYQFRIGVPKDIQKAMGWYLKAANQGYAGAQYSLGVLYRDGKGVPQDHQKAMEWYLKAADQEHMRGQYSLGVLYRDGKGVSKDYRKAMEWYLKAADQGLAAAQNSIGVLYHDGKDVPKDYQKAMEWFLKAADQGHTAAQSSIGVLYQNGKGVPKDYRKAMEWYQKAADQGHAIAQYNTGELHYYGNGVSQDYQQAKVWYLKAADQGHAGAQYSIGVLYRDGKYVPKDYQQAMGWYQKAANQGYASAQYSMGVLYRDGKGVPQDCQKAMEWYLKAADQGHAAAQNSIGVLYRDGKGVPQDYQKAMEWYRKAADQGHAVAQYNTGELHYYGNGVSRDYKQAKGWYLKAADKGHAGAQYSMGVLYRDGKSVRKDYPRAMGWYQKAANQGYTGAQYSMAVLYRDGKGVPQDYQKAMEWYLKAADQGHAAAQNEVGVFHQNGNGIPQDYLKAMEWYVKAANQGYAGAQYNIGVLYRDGKGVPQDHQKAMEWHMKAADQGYLLAQNEVGALQQNGEGVPQDYQKAME
;
A
#
# COMPACT_ATOMS: atom_id res chain seq x y z
N MET A 1 60.91 -11.39 52.30
CA MET A 1 61.84 -10.62 53.14
C MET A 1 61.14 -10.46 54.48
N GLU A 2 61.19 -11.51 55.31
CA GLU A 2 62.15 -11.73 56.42
C GLU A 2 61.76 -10.85 57.63
N GLU A 3 61.50 -11.30 58.87
CA GLU A 3 61.78 -12.52 59.68
C GLU A 3 60.62 -12.69 60.71
N THR A 4 59.97 -13.85 60.90
CA THR A 4 60.23 -14.98 61.82
C THR A 4 60.56 -14.65 63.29
N LEU A 5 59.72 -15.13 64.22
CA LEU A 5 60.16 -15.82 65.45
C LEU A 5 59.08 -16.77 66.01
N THR A 6 59.61 -17.91 66.44
CA THR A 6 59.06 -19.23 66.76
C THR A 6 58.32 -19.37 68.09
N LEU A 7 57.41 -20.35 68.13
CA LEU A 7 56.76 -20.93 69.31
C LEU A 7 57.10 -22.43 69.35
N ASN A 8 57.61 -22.93 70.48
CA ASN A 8 57.27 -24.24 71.08
C ASN A 8 58.22 -24.61 72.22
N SER A 9 57.66 -25.00 73.37
CA SER A 9 57.80 -26.37 73.90
C SER A 9 57.06 -26.52 75.23
N ALA A 10 56.18 -27.52 75.29
CA ALA A 10 55.53 -28.01 76.48
C ALA A 10 56.33 -29.16 77.13
N THR A 11 56.17 -29.33 78.44
CA THR A 11 55.94 -30.59 79.22
C THR A 11 56.19 -30.24 80.71
N ILE A 12 55.44 -30.73 81.70
CA ILE A 12 55.45 -32.10 82.22
C ILE A 12 54.19 -32.36 83.09
N THR A 13 53.77 -33.62 83.06
CA THR A 13 52.75 -34.42 83.76
C THR A 13 52.83 -34.58 85.29
N ALA A 14 51.67 -34.78 85.95
CA ALA A 14 51.35 -35.81 86.98
C ALA A 14 49.96 -35.49 87.59
N GLY A 15 49.00 -36.38 87.89
CA GLY A 15 49.02 -37.83 88.11
C GLY A 15 48.74 -38.16 89.58
N ALA A 16 47.47 -38.31 89.96
CA ALA A 16 46.96 -38.48 91.34
C ALA A 16 47.26 -39.84 92.01
N LYS A 17 47.28 -39.89 93.36
CA LYS A 17 46.54 -40.87 94.21
C LYS A 17 46.75 -40.73 95.74
N ASN A 18 45.61 -40.73 96.43
CA ASN A 18 45.19 -41.44 97.66
C ASN A 18 45.72 -41.17 99.10
N ASN A 19 44.70 -40.97 99.96
CA ASN A 19 44.45 -41.48 101.33
C ASN A 19 45.23 -40.90 102.52
N ASN A 20 44.51 -40.17 103.40
CA ASN A 20 44.13 -40.71 104.71
C ASN A 20 43.11 -39.85 105.48
N THR A 21 42.27 -40.56 106.21
CA THR A 21 41.24 -40.20 107.20
C THR A 21 41.71 -39.25 108.31
N THR A 22 40.85 -38.31 108.75
CA THR A 22 40.13 -38.35 110.05
C THR A 22 39.28 -37.09 110.24
N ALA A 23 38.07 -37.28 110.79
CA ALA A 23 37.04 -36.27 111.02
C ALA A 23 37.32 -35.39 112.25
N ILE A 24 36.92 -34.10 112.19
CA ILE A 24 36.49 -33.31 113.36
C ILE A 24 35.39 -32.31 112.92
N ASP A 25 34.25 -32.39 113.61
CA ASP A 25 33.05 -31.53 113.55
C ASP A 25 33.33 -30.06 113.91
N TYR A 26 32.63 -29.10 113.27
CA TYR A 26 32.33 -27.77 113.85
C TYR A 26 31.02 -27.16 113.28
N PRO A 27 30.17 -26.54 114.13
CA PRO A 27 28.95 -25.82 113.74
C PRO A 27 29.10 -24.29 113.56
N ASP A 28 28.11 -23.72 112.86
CA ASP A 28 27.62 -22.30 112.70
C ASP A 28 28.51 -21.25 112.00
N THR A 29 28.21 -20.70 110.80
CA THR A 29 27.07 -20.03 110.11
C THR A 29 27.24 -18.49 110.02
N SER A 30 27.84 -18.04 108.90
CA SER A 30 27.54 -16.79 108.15
C SER A 30 28.65 -16.36 107.18
N ALA A 31 29.87 -16.92 107.27
CA ALA A 31 31.02 -16.54 106.44
C ALA A 31 31.27 -17.41 105.17
N ASN A 32 30.30 -18.21 104.70
CA ASN A 32 30.58 -19.36 103.81
C ASN A 32 30.06 -19.27 102.35
N GLU A 33 29.26 -18.28 101.95
CA GLU A 33 28.56 -18.38 100.64
C GLU A 33 29.49 -18.28 99.41
N GLN A 34 30.44 -17.34 99.38
CA GLN A 34 31.38 -17.19 98.24
C GLN A 34 32.42 -18.33 98.17
N ALA A 35 32.77 -18.91 99.32
CA ALA A 35 33.67 -20.06 99.39
C ALA A 35 33.02 -21.32 98.81
N TYR A 36 31.73 -21.55 99.08
CA TYR A 36 30.97 -22.67 98.53
C TYR A 36 30.72 -22.57 97.02
N VAL A 37 30.46 -21.37 96.49
CA VAL A 37 30.33 -21.15 95.04
C VAL A 37 31.67 -21.44 94.33
N SER A 38 32.78 -20.91 94.86
CA SER A 38 34.12 -21.21 94.32
C SER A 38 34.47 -22.70 94.38
N LEU A 39 34.09 -23.39 95.45
CA LEU A 39 34.31 -24.83 95.61
C LEU A 39 33.48 -25.65 94.59
N ILE A 40 32.22 -25.29 94.35
CA ILE A 40 31.34 -25.94 93.36
C ILE A 40 31.85 -25.74 91.93
N HIS A 41 32.48 -24.61 91.62
CA HIS A 41 33.11 -24.41 90.32
C HIS A 41 34.42 -25.21 90.13
N THR A 42 34.93 -25.91 91.15
CA THR A 42 36.18 -26.72 91.08
C THR A 42 35.99 -28.24 91.15
N LEU A 43 34.77 -28.73 91.43
CA LEU A 43 34.44 -30.16 91.55
C LEU A 43 33.74 -30.70 90.28
N ASP A 44 33.87 -32.00 90.00
CA ASP A 44 33.21 -32.70 88.88
C ASP A 44 32.29 -33.84 89.39
N GLY A 45 31.10 -33.99 88.81
CA GLY A 45 30.22 -35.16 88.99
C GLY A 45 29.33 -35.18 90.25
N LEU A 46 28.93 -36.38 90.69
CA LEU A 46 27.87 -36.69 91.69
C LEU A 46 28.03 -36.01 93.07
N GLY A 47 29.22 -35.49 93.41
CA GLY A 47 29.46 -34.73 94.65
C GLY A 47 28.94 -33.30 94.64
N LEU A 48 28.69 -32.73 93.45
CA LEU A 48 28.19 -31.35 93.27
C LEU A 48 26.76 -31.16 93.78
N GLU A 49 25.89 -32.14 93.53
CA GLU A 49 24.47 -32.08 93.88
C GLU A 49 24.24 -32.13 95.40
N GLY A 50 25.03 -32.94 96.12
CA GLY A 50 24.93 -33.05 97.59
C GLY A 50 25.39 -31.81 98.35
N LEU A 51 26.35 -31.04 97.81
CA LEU A 51 26.83 -29.79 98.40
C LEU A 51 25.87 -28.60 98.13
N ALA A 52 25.17 -28.63 97.00
CA ALA A 52 24.26 -27.56 96.60
C ALA A 52 22.91 -27.57 97.37
N GLU A 53 22.55 -28.65 98.07
CA GLU A 53 21.23 -28.76 98.72
C GLU A 53 20.92 -27.70 99.79
N ARG A 54 21.94 -27.05 100.38
CA ARG A 54 21.77 -26.17 101.54
C ARG A 54 21.71 -24.67 101.25
N ASN A 55 21.98 -24.21 100.02
CA ASN A 55 22.07 -22.78 99.71
C ASN A 55 21.49 -22.41 98.32
N PRO A 56 20.64 -21.37 98.20
CA PRO A 56 20.01 -20.98 96.94
C PRO A 56 20.98 -20.47 95.86
N THR A 57 22.11 -19.87 96.23
CA THR A 57 23.15 -19.39 95.29
C THR A 57 23.86 -20.57 94.62
N THR A 58 24.19 -21.61 95.39
CA THR A 58 24.82 -22.83 94.86
C THR A 58 23.85 -23.64 94.00
N GLN A 59 22.55 -23.65 94.35
CA GLN A 59 21.50 -24.29 93.54
C GLN A 59 21.32 -23.59 92.19
N TYR A 60 21.39 -22.25 92.17
CA TYR A 60 21.36 -21.47 90.94
C TYR A 60 22.55 -21.80 90.03
N SER A 61 23.78 -21.83 90.56
CA SER A 61 24.98 -22.17 89.79
C SER A 61 24.93 -23.58 89.18
N VAL A 62 24.45 -24.58 89.94
CA VAL A 62 24.24 -25.94 89.41
C VAL A 62 23.15 -25.96 88.32
N GLY A 63 22.11 -25.15 88.47
CA GLY A 63 21.11 -24.93 87.42
C GLY A 63 21.72 -24.39 86.12
N GLN A 64 22.62 -23.39 86.21
CA GLN A 64 23.33 -22.83 85.06
C GLN A 64 24.25 -23.86 84.37
N MET A 65 24.92 -24.70 85.15
CA MET A 65 25.77 -25.78 84.63
C MET A 65 24.94 -26.79 83.81
N TYR A 66 23.77 -27.20 84.31
CA TYR A 66 22.84 -28.06 83.56
C TYR A 66 22.23 -27.36 82.34
N GLU A 67 21.95 -26.05 82.39
CA GLU A 67 21.39 -25.31 81.27
C GLU A 67 22.40 -25.14 80.12
N ASN A 68 23.65 -24.86 80.45
CA ASN A 68 24.71 -24.58 79.49
C ASN A 68 25.46 -25.84 79.03
N GLY A 69 25.27 -26.98 79.70
CA GLY A 69 26.05 -28.19 79.45
C GLY A 69 27.51 -28.07 79.91
N ASP A 70 27.77 -27.21 80.89
CA ASP A 70 29.11 -26.94 81.41
C ASP A 70 29.36 -27.84 82.64
N LYS A 71 30.32 -28.78 82.51
CA LYS A 71 30.66 -29.83 83.49
C LYS A 71 29.56 -30.85 83.84
N LEU A 72 28.31 -30.56 83.52
CA LEU A 72 27.16 -31.46 83.63
C LEU A 72 26.49 -31.63 82.25
N PRO A 73 25.86 -32.78 81.97
CA PRO A 73 25.16 -32.98 80.70
C PRO A 73 24.04 -31.95 80.55
N GLN A 74 23.94 -31.31 79.38
CA GLN A 74 22.91 -30.30 79.14
C GLN A 74 21.50 -30.91 79.36
N SER A 75 20.75 -30.35 80.31
CA SER A 75 19.41 -30.81 80.67
C SER A 75 18.59 -29.66 81.24
N PHE A 76 17.69 -29.10 80.43
CA PHE A 76 16.76 -28.06 80.87
C PHE A 76 15.81 -28.56 81.97
N ALA A 77 15.48 -29.86 82.00
CA ALA A 77 14.65 -30.43 83.05
C ALA A 77 15.37 -30.46 84.41
N ASN A 78 16.66 -30.81 84.43
CA ASN A 78 17.47 -30.78 85.66
C ASN A 78 17.79 -29.35 86.08
N ALA A 79 18.13 -28.47 85.12
CA ALA A 79 18.30 -27.04 85.37
C ALA A 79 17.05 -26.45 86.02
N MET A 80 15.86 -26.77 85.49
CA MET A 80 14.58 -26.35 86.06
C MET A 80 14.37 -26.82 87.50
N GLN A 81 14.70 -28.07 87.83
CA GLN A 81 14.56 -28.57 89.21
C GLN A 81 15.44 -27.78 90.18
N TRP A 82 16.69 -27.51 89.80
CA TRP A 82 17.64 -26.75 90.61
C TRP A 82 17.27 -25.26 90.71
N TYR A 83 16.89 -24.63 89.60
CA TYR A 83 16.37 -23.27 89.61
C TYR A 83 15.09 -23.15 90.43
N MET A 84 14.17 -24.13 90.39
CA MET A 84 12.95 -24.09 91.19
C MET A 84 13.24 -24.22 92.70
N LYS A 85 14.25 -25.03 93.09
CA LYS A 85 14.71 -25.11 94.49
C LYS A 85 15.27 -23.75 94.96
N ALA A 86 16.12 -23.11 94.15
CA ALA A 86 16.70 -21.80 94.44
C ALA A 86 15.64 -20.67 94.44
N ALA A 87 14.72 -20.70 93.47
CA ALA A 87 13.69 -19.68 93.27
C ALA A 87 12.67 -19.64 94.41
N ARG A 88 12.30 -20.81 94.97
CA ARG A 88 11.42 -20.93 96.15
C ARG A 88 12.04 -20.37 97.43
N GLN A 89 13.35 -20.29 97.49
CA GLN A 89 14.11 -19.69 98.60
C GLN A 89 14.39 -18.18 98.38
N GLY A 90 13.84 -17.58 97.33
CA GLY A 90 13.92 -16.13 97.10
C GLY A 90 15.04 -15.66 96.17
N SER A 91 15.79 -16.55 95.50
CA SER A 91 16.84 -16.12 94.56
C SER A 91 16.25 -15.47 93.30
N ALA A 92 16.40 -14.15 93.16
CA ALA A 92 15.92 -13.39 91.99
C ALA A 92 16.50 -13.89 90.64
N PRO A 93 17.80 -14.21 90.53
CA PRO A 93 18.36 -14.81 89.31
C PRO A 93 17.73 -16.17 88.96
N ALA A 94 17.50 -17.03 89.96
CA ALA A 94 16.85 -18.32 89.73
C ALA A 94 15.37 -18.18 89.35
N GLN A 95 14.64 -17.25 89.98
CA GLN A 95 13.27 -16.92 89.61
C GLN A 95 13.17 -16.41 88.17
N ASN A 96 14.12 -15.57 87.72
CA ASN A 96 14.21 -15.16 86.31
C ASN A 96 14.45 -16.35 85.39
N CYS A 97 15.39 -17.25 85.71
CA CYS A 97 15.65 -18.44 84.90
C CYS A 97 14.43 -19.39 84.84
N VAL A 98 13.73 -19.60 85.95
CA VAL A 98 12.45 -20.34 85.95
C VAL A 98 11.43 -19.67 85.03
N GLY A 99 11.32 -18.34 85.09
CA GLY A 99 10.47 -17.56 84.18
C GLY A 99 10.83 -17.76 82.72
N VAL A 100 12.11 -17.72 82.36
CA VAL A 100 12.60 -17.96 80.99
C VAL A 100 12.27 -19.37 80.52
N LEU A 101 12.48 -20.39 81.36
CA LEU A 101 12.19 -21.79 81.00
C LEU A 101 10.69 -22.01 80.77
N TYR A 102 9.81 -21.41 81.58
CA TYR A 102 8.36 -21.43 81.33
C TYR A 102 7.95 -20.63 80.08
N ARG A 103 8.59 -19.50 79.81
CA ARG A 103 8.32 -18.67 78.61
C ARG A 103 8.71 -19.42 77.33
N ASP A 104 9.84 -20.10 77.34
CA ASP A 104 10.41 -20.76 76.16
C ASP A 104 9.98 -22.23 76.03
N GLY A 105 9.28 -22.78 77.03
CA GLY A 105 8.85 -24.19 77.05
C GLY A 105 10.02 -25.18 77.13
N LYS A 106 11.13 -24.80 77.78
CA LYS A 106 12.35 -25.60 77.87
C LYS A 106 12.41 -26.34 79.20
N GLY A 107 12.39 -27.66 79.17
CA GLY A 107 12.37 -28.50 80.39
C GLY A 107 11.04 -28.53 81.14
N VAL A 108 10.06 -27.72 80.72
CA VAL A 108 8.66 -27.66 81.18
C VAL A 108 7.76 -27.23 80.03
N SER A 109 6.46 -27.53 80.11
CA SER A 109 5.48 -27.03 79.15
C SER A 109 5.43 -25.49 79.17
N GLN A 110 5.38 -24.88 77.99
CA GLN A 110 5.31 -23.43 77.84
C GLN A 110 4.08 -22.86 78.57
N ASN A 111 4.30 -21.85 79.41
CA ASN A 111 3.24 -21.20 80.18
C ASN A 111 3.61 -19.74 80.49
N TYR A 112 3.09 -18.81 79.70
CA TYR A 112 3.34 -17.37 79.85
C TYR A 112 2.79 -16.79 81.14
N THR A 113 1.66 -17.30 81.66
CA THR A 113 1.07 -16.85 82.93
C THR A 113 2.01 -17.18 84.09
N THR A 114 2.50 -18.41 84.15
CA THR A 114 3.46 -18.85 85.16
C THR A 114 4.81 -18.16 84.99
N ALA A 115 5.28 -17.98 83.75
CA ALA A 115 6.49 -17.21 83.47
C ALA A 115 6.39 -15.77 84.01
N ARG A 116 5.26 -15.10 83.74
CA ARG A 116 4.98 -13.73 84.21
C ARG A 116 4.99 -13.63 85.73
N GLU A 117 4.41 -14.60 86.44
CA GLU A 117 4.43 -14.62 87.91
C GLU A 117 5.86 -14.73 88.47
N TRP A 118 6.68 -15.59 87.88
CA TRP A 118 8.09 -15.75 88.30
C TRP A 118 8.95 -14.54 87.94
N PHE A 119 8.76 -13.97 86.75
CA PHE A 119 9.41 -12.70 86.39
C PHE A 119 8.97 -11.57 87.30
N PHE A 120 7.69 -11.47 87.66
CA PHE A 120 7.20 -10.45 88.60
C PHE A 120 7.89 -10.55 89.95
N ARG A 121 8.00 -11.75 90.52
CA ARG A 121 8.69 -11.96 91.82
C ARG A 121 10.15 -11.51 91.79
N ALA A 122 10.87 -11.78 90.70
CA ALA A 122 12.25 -11.34 90.54
C ALA A 122 12.37 -9.84 90.21
N ALA A 123 11.44 -9.31 89.40
CA ALA A 123 11.40 -7.92 88.98
C ALA A 123 11.06 -6.95 90.14
N ASP A 124 10.17 -7.39 91.04
CA ASP A 124 9.78 -6.66 92.27
C ASP A 124 10.96 -6.55 93.26
N GLN A 125 11.87 -7.52 93.25
CA GLN A 125 13.15 -7.46 93.98
C GLN A 125 14.19 -6.54 93.32
N GLY A 126 13.86 -5.89 92.20
CA GLY A 126 14.76 -4.98 91.49
C GLY A 126 15.64 -5.64 90.44
N TYR A 127 15.52 -6.94 90.18
CA TYR A 127 16.42 -7.65 89.25
C TYR A 127 16.19 -7.25 87.78
N ALA A 128 17.10 -6.47 87.20
CA ALA A 128 16.94 -5.86 85.87
C ALA A 128 16.63 -6.84 84.72
N PRO A 129 17.25 -8.04 84.60
CA PRO A 129 16.89 -9.01 83.56
C PRO A 129 15.43 -9.50 83.68
N ALA A 130 14.92 -9.66 84.90
CA ALA A 130 13.52 -10.03 85.12
C ALA A 130 12.56 -8.88 84.80
N GLN A 131 12.93 -7.64 85.12
CA GLN A 131 12.17 -6.45 84.73
C GLN A 131 12.05 -6.33 83.21
N PHE A 132 13.14 -6.56 82.48
CA PHE A 132 13.13 -6.58 81.01
C PHE A 132 12.25 -7.70 80.47
N ASN A 133 12.45 -8.94 80.92
CA ASN A 133 11.63 -10.09 80.48
C ASN A 133 10.14 -9.92 80.80
N LEU A 134 9.81 -9.34 81.96
CA LEU A 134 8.44 -9.01 82.33
C LEU A 134 7.86 -7.92 81.42
N GLY A 135 8.64 -6.90 81.10
CA GLY A 135 8.29 -5.87 80.13
C GLY A 135 8.01 -6.43 78.73
N LEU A 136 8.79 -7.41 78.26
CA LEU A 136 8.54 -8.11 76.99
C LEU A 136 7.24 -8.93 77.00
N ILE A 137 6.89 -9.56 78.13
CA ILE A 137 5.59 -10.25 78.25
C ILE A 137 4.43 -9.26 78.20
N TYR A 138 4.52 -8.15 78.94
CA TYR A 138 3.49 -7.12 78.87
C TYR A 138 3.38 -6.49 77.47
N HIS A 139 4.51 -6.34 76.77
CA HIS A 139 4.52 -5.86 75.39
C HIS A 139 3.80 -6.83 74.45
N HIS A 140 4.05 -8.14 74.58
CA HIS A 140 3.32 -9.17 73.86
C HIS A 140 1.80 -9.13 74.15
N ASP A 141 1.42 -8.84 75.41
CA ASP A 141 0.02 -8.70 75.83
C ASP A 141 -0.61 -7.33 75.45
N ASN A 142 0.11 -6.46 74.73
CA ASN A 142 -0.27 -5.07 74.44
C ASN A 142 -0.64 -4.24 75.70
N ASP A 143 -0.03 -4.56 76.84
CA ASP A 143 -0.26 -3.86 78.10
C ASP A 143 0.71 -2.67 78.24
N PRO A 144 0.22 -1.45 78.53
CA PRO A 144 1.07 -0.26 78.69
C PRO A 144 2.13 -0.38 79.80
N LYS A 145 1.97 -1.32 80.75
CA LYS A 145 3.00 -1.65 81.76
C LYS A 145 4.31 -2.15 81.15
N ALA A 146 4.31 -2.55 79.88
CA ALA A 146 5.51 -2.91 79.13
C ALA A 146 6.59 -1.83 79.26
N MET A 147 6.24 -0.58 78.93
CA MET A 147 7.19 0.54 78.97
C MET A 147 7.69 0.81 80.38
N GLU A 148 6.83 0.69 81.39
CA GLU A 148 7.21 0.89 82.79
C GLU A 148 8.32 -0.09 83.22
N TRP A 149 8.14 -1.38 82.91
CA TRP A 149 9.08 -2.43 83.30
C TRP A 149 10.37 -2.42 82.48
N VAL A 150 10.30 -2.17 81.16
CA VAL A 150 11.49 -2.02 80.33
C VAL A 150 12.29 -0.77 80.76
N MET A 151 11.62 0.35 81.09
CA MET A 151 12.25 1.57 81.60
C MET A 151 12.98 1.34 82.93
N LYS A 152 12.38 0.58 83.86
CA LYS A 152 13.04 0.18 85.12
C LYS A 152 14.33 -0.59 84.86
N ALA A 153 14.33 -1.54 83.91
CA ALA A 153 15.53 -2.29 83.54
C ALA A 153 16.58 -1.41 82.86
N ALA A 154 16.17 -0.55 81.93
CA ALA A 154 17.06 0.31 81.15
C ALA A 154 17.78 1.36 82.01
N ASN A 155 17.08 1.94 82.99
CA ASN A 155 17.65 2.89 83.95
C ASN A 155 18.69 2.23 84.89
N GLN A 156 18.66 0.91 85.02
CA GLN A 156 19.68 0.14 85.75
C GLN A 156 20.89 -0.26 84.87
N GLY A 157 20.97 0.23 83.63
CA GLY A 157 22.06 -0.09 82.71
C GLY A 157 21.86 -1.37 81.89
N HIS A 158 20.65 -1.95 81.87
CA HIS A 158 20.38 -3.13 81.02
C HIS A 158 20.38 -2.74 79.54
N VAL A 159 21.48 -3.06 78.84
CA VAL A 159 21.79 -2.59 77.48
C VAL A 159 20.68 -2.90 76.47
N THR A 160 20.17 -4.14 76.46
CA THR A 160 19.09 -4.53 75.54
C THR A 160 17.79 -3.78 75.85
N ALA A 161 17.53 -3.44 77.11
CA ALA A 161 16.35 -2.67 77.48
C ALA A 161 16.49 -1.21 77.02
N GLN A 162 17.69 -0.62 77.09
CA GLN A 162 17.97 0.71 76.54
C GLN A 162 17.74 0.75 75.03
N PHE A 163 18.22 -0.26 74.30
CA PHE A 163 17.95 -0.40 72.87
C PHE A 163 16.44 -0.54 72.58
N THR A 164 15.74 -1.42 73.29
CA THR A 164 14.30 -1.63 73.12
C THR A 164 13.50 -0.34 73.33
N ILE A 165 13.86 0.48 74.33
CA ILE A 165 13.24 1.80 74.53
C ILE A 165 13.54 2.73 73.36
N GLY A 166 14.78 2.75 72.88
CA GLY A 166 15.15 3.50 71.68
C GLY A 166 14.28 3.11 70.48
N SER A 167 14.06 1.80 70.27
CA SER A 167 13.19 1.29 69.21
C SER A 167 11.73 1.66 69.40
N MET A 168 11.19 1.55 70.63
CA MET A 168 9.83 1.97 70.96
C MET A 168 9.60 3.45 70.62
N TYR A 169 10.52 4.35 70.99
CA TYR A 169 10.45 5.76 70.60
C TYR A 169 10.66 6.00 69.10
N TYR A 170 11.52 5.20 68.44
CA TYR A 170 11.81 5.36 67.02
C TYR A 170 10.59 5.05 66.14
N ILE A 171 9.87 3.97 66.44
CA ILE A 171 8.69 3.55 65.67
C ILE A 171 7.37 4.11 66.22
N GLY A 172 7.35 4.61 67.46
CA GLY A 172 6.13 5.08 68.12
C GLY A 172 5.27 3.94 68.67
N ASP A 173 5.90 2.91 69.24
CA ASP A 173 5.27 1.72 69.79
C ASP A 173 5.23 1.80 71.32
N VAL A 174 4.04 1.59 71.92
CA VAL A 174 3.70 1.84 73.33
C VAL A 174 3.81 3.31 73.79
N VAL A 175 4.67 4.11 73.14
CA VAL A 175 4.87 5.56 73.35
C VAL A 175 4.76 6.32 72.02
N PRO A 176 4.40 7.62 72.02
CA PRO A 176 4.44 8.41 70.80
C PRO A 176 5.84 8.45 70.17
N GLN A 177 5.88 8.47 68.83
CA GLN A 177 7.14 8.53 68.09
C GLN A 177 7.93 9.80 68.46
N ASP A 178 9.19 9.61 68.87
CA ASP A 178 10.12 10.67 69.25
C ASP A 178 11.55 10.25 68.87
N ARG A 179 11.97 10.67 67.67
CA ARG A 179 13.26 10.27 67.09
C ARG A 179 14.45 10.84 67.87
N SER A 180 14.30 12.01 68.50
CA SER A 180 15.38 12.59 69.32
C SER A 180 15.56 11.79 70.62
N LYS A 181 14.47 11.36 71.28
CA LYS A 181 14.59 10.44 72.42
C LYS A 181 15.08 9.06 72.02
N ALA A 182 14.69 8.55 70.86
CA ALA A 182 15.23 7.31 70.34
C ALA A 182 16.77 7.37 70.22
N MET A 183 17.29 8.48 69.67
CA MET A 183 18.73 8.74 69.56
C MET A 183 19.43 8.73 70.93
N GLU A 184 18.88 9.41 71.94
CA GLU A 184 19.43 9.42 73.29
C GLU A 184 19.55 8.01 73.89
N TRP A 185 18.51 7.19 73.73
CA TRP A 185 18.51 5.83 74.24
C TRP A 185 19.42 4.88 73.45
N TYR A 186 19.51 5.04 72.12
CA TYR A 186 20.47 4.30 71.33
C TYR A 186 21.91 4.65 71.69
N LEU A 187 22.23 5.92 71.97
CA LEU A 187 23.56 6.34 72.44
C LEU A 187 23.92 5.66 73.77
N ARG A 188 22.99 5.59 74.73
CA ARG A 188 23.20 4.87 75.99
C ARG A 188 23.47 3.38 75.78
N ALA A 189 22.73 2.76 74.87
CA ALA A 189 22.94 1.36 74.51
C ALA A 189 24.29 1.15 73.78
N SER A 190 24.71 2.10 72.95
CA SER A 190 25.98 2.02 72.21
C SER A 190 27.21 2.29 73.07
N ASP A 191 27.10 3.05 74.17
CA ASP A 191 28.17 3.21 75.17
C ASP A 191 28.61 1.85 75.76
N HIS A 192 27.73 0.84 75.70
CA HIS A 192 28.00 -0.53 76.13
C HIS A 192 28.27 -1.50 74.96
N GLY A 193 28.53 -0.97 73.76
CA GLY A 193 28.91 -1.73 72.56
C GLY A 193 27.76 -2.43 71.84
N HIS A 194 26.50 -1.99 71.98
CA HIS A 194 25.38 -2.66 71.31
C HIS A 194 25.36 -2.41 69.78
N ALA A 195 25.83 -3.38 68.99
CA ALA A 195 25.99 -3.27 67.53
C ALA A 195 24.74 -2.79 66.76
N ILE A 196 23.53 -3.24 67.16
CA ILE A 196 22.29 -2.83 66.49
C ILE A 196 21.96 -1.37 66.82
N ALA A 197 22.29 -0.91 68.04
CA ALA A 197 22.07 0.49 68.43
C ALA A 197 23.03 1.41 67.65
N GLU A 198 24.29 1.01 67.51
CA GLU A 198 25.27 1.72 66.66
C GLU A 198 24.82 1.80 65.20
N PHE A 199 24.28 0.71 64.65
CA PHE A 199 23.70 0.73 63.31
C PHE A 199 22.49 1.66 63.21
N SER A 200 21.57 1.62 64.18
CA SER A 200 20.40 2.51 64.23
C SER A 200 20.82 3.98 64.29
N ILE A 201 21.84 4.33 65.08
CA ILE A 201 22.41 5.68 65.12
C ILE A 201 22.98 6.07 63.76
N GLY A 202 23.75 5.18 63.12
CA GLY A 202 24.29 5.41 61.78
C GLY A 202 23.19 5.68 60.76
N ALA A 203 22.11 4.91 60.79
CA ALA A 203 20.95 5.11 59.91
C ALA A 203 20.20 6.41 60.19
N MET A 204 20.12 6.84 61.46
CA MET A 204 19.51 8.12 61.82
C MET A 204 20.33 9.31 61.31
N TYR A 205 21.66 9.27 61.38
CA TYR A 205 22.52 10.28 60.75
C TYR A 205 22.45 10.25 59.22
N ASP A 206 22.39 9.07 58.61
CA ASP A 206 22.36 8.91 57.15
C ASP A 206 21.08 9.50 56.53
N ASN A 207 19.96 9.38 57.26
CA ASN A 207 18.65 9.83 56.82
C ASN A 207 18.20 11.17 57.44
N GLY A 208 18.95 11.73 58.40
CA GLY A 208 18.57 12.96 59.10
C GLY A 208 17.36 12.79 60.02
N GLU A 209 17.26 11.67 60.73
CA GLU A 209 16.11 11.33 61.57
C GLU A 209 16.37 11.64 63.04
N GLY A 210 15.77 12.72 63.57
CA GLY A 210 15.97 13.14 64.97
C GLY A 210 17.30 13.86 65.23
N VAL A 211 18.16 13.95 64.21
CA VAL A 211 19.43 14.69 64.11
C VAL A 211 19.58 15.24 62.68
N ASP A 212 20.45 16.21 62.46
CA ASP A 212 20.78 16.69 61.11
C ASP A 212 21.45 15.57 60.29
N GLN A 213 21.18 15.54 58.98
CA GLN A 213 21.77 14.55 58.08
C GLN A 213 23.29 14.76 57.99
N ASP A 214 24.05 13.73 58.33
CA ASP A 214 25.50 13.74 58.32
C ASP A 214 26.05 12.36 57.91
N HIS A 215 26.43 12.24 56.63
CA HIS A 215 26.96 10.98 56.10
C HIS A 215 28.34 10.63 56.66
N TYR A 216 29.12 11.59 57.15
CA TYR A 216 30.41 11.31 57.79
C TYR A 216 30.17 10.64 59.14
N MET A 217 29.28 11.21 59.96
CA MET A 217 28.89 10.60 61.23
C MET A 217 28.18 9.25 61.01
N ALA A 218 27.35 9.12 59.97
CA ALA A 218 26.77 7.84 59.60
C ALA A 218 27.84 6.79 59.30
N ALA A 219 28.87 7.14 58.52
CA ALA A 219 29.97 6.23 58.20
C ALA A 219 30.76 5.80 59.44
N GLU A 220 31.01 6.71 60.39
CA GLU A 220 31.69 6.39 61.65
C GLU A 220 30.89 5.39 62.49
N TRP A 221 29.58 5.61 62.64
CA TRP A 221 28.71 4.70 63.38
C TRP A 221 28.51 3.35 62.67
N TYR A 222 28.33 3.36 61.35
CA TYR A 222 28.31 2.13 60.56
C TYR A 222 29.63 1.37 60.65
N LEU A 223 30.79 2.04 60.71
CA LEU A 223 32.09 1.39 60.86
C LEU A 223 32.20 0.63 62.18
N ARG A 224 31.73 1.22 63.29
CA ARG A 224 31.68 0.55 64.60
C ARG A 224 30.81 -0.70 64.53
N ALA A 225 29.57 -0.56 64.08
CA ALA A 225 28.65 -1.69 63.94
C ALA A 225 29.16 -2.77 62.96
N ALA A 226 29.81 -2.35 61.86
CA ALA A 226 30.36 -3.25 60.84
C ALA A 226 31.53 -4.09 61.38
N HIS A 227 32.38 -3.50 62.23
CA HIS A 227 33.46 -4.22 62.92
C HIS A 227 32.92 -5.27 63.90
N GLN A 228 31.74 -5.04 64.48
CA GLN A 228 31.02 -6.02 65.30
C GLN A 228 30.31 -7.10 64.47
N GLY A 229 30.41 -7.05 63.14
CA GLY A 229 29.80 -8.03 62.25
C GLY A 229 28.39 -7.68 61.78
N HIS A 230 27.84 -6.49 62.07
CA HIS A 230 26.47 -6.15 61.65
C HIS A 230 26.34 -6.03 60.12
N ALA A 231 25.67 -6.99 59.47
CA ALA A 231 25.59 -7.09 58.01
C ALA A 231 24.99 -5.84 57.33
N GLY A 232 23.95 -5.23 57.90
CA GLY A 232 23.36 -4.01 57.36
C GLY A 232 24.30 -2.81 57.43
N ALA A 233 25.15 -2.74 58.46
CA ALA A 233 26.13 -1.67 58.61
C ALA A 233 27.27 -1.85 57.61
N GLN A 234 27.74 -3.09 57.42
CA GLN A 234 28.72 -3.43 56.39
C GLN A 234 28.22 -3.05 54.99
N TYR A 235 26.96 -3.36 54.66
CA TYR A 235 26.38 -2.95 53.37
C TYR A 235 26.29 -1.44 53.20
N ASN A 236 25.72 -0.71 54.18
CA ASN A 236 25.58 0.75 54.09
C ASN A 236 26.95 1.43 54.01
N LEU A 237 27.92 0.95 54.79
CA LEU A 237 29.29 1.44 54.72
C LEU A 237 29.93 1.16 53.35
N GLY A 238 29.68 -0.02 52.77
CA GLY A 238 30.07 -0.34 51.40
C GLY A 238 29.50 0.66 50.38
N TYR A 239 28.22 1.01 50.53
CA TYR A 239 27.54 2.00 49.69
C TYR A 239 28.13 3.41 49.82
N LEU A 240 28.42 3.86 51.04
CA LEU A 240 29.06 5.16 51.29
C LEU A 240 30.45 5.24 50.63
N TYR A 241 31.28 4.19 50.77
CA TYR A 241 32.59 4.12 50.11
C TYR A 241 32.50 4.05 48.58
N GLN A 242 31.50 3.39 48.02
CA GLN A 242 31.30 3.29 46.57
C GLN A 242 30.92 4.64 45.95
N HIS A 243 30.19 5.49 46.67
CA HIS A 243 29.68 6.75 46.14
C HIS A 243 30.44 7.97 46.68
N GLY A 244 31.44 7.76 47.56
CA GLY A 244 32.19 8.85 48.18
C GLY A 244 31.34 9.76 49.08
N ARG A 245 30.29 9.22 49.72
CA ARG A 245 29.38 9.98 50.58
C ARG A 245 29.85 9.89 52.03
N GLY A 246 30.21 11.03 52.65
CA GLY A 246 30.72 11.08 54.02
C GLY A 246 32.13 10.48 54.21
N VAL A 247 32.60 9.65 53.29
CA VAL A 247 33.97 9.10 53.24
C VAL A 247 34.55 9.25 51.84
N PRO A 248 35.88 9.32 51.67
CA PRO A 248 36.49 9.32 50.34
C PRO A 248 36.10 8.09 49.52
N LEU A 249 35.80 8.29 48.24
CA LEU A 249 35.52 7.24 47.27
C LEU A 249 36.61 6.15 47.35
N ASN A 250 36.23 4.93 47.71
CA ASN A 250 37.16 3.82 47.84
C ASN A 250 36.50 2.49 47.52
N VAL A 251 36.58 2.09 46.25
CA VAL A 251 35.85 0.91 45.76
C VAL A 251 36.42 -0.39 46.33
N SER A 252 37.72 -0.46 46.63
CA SER A 252 38.30 -1.65 47.26
C SER A 252 37.78 -1.86 48.68
N LYS A 253 37.58 -0.79 49.46
CA LYS A 253 36.92 -0.86 50.76
C LYS A 253 35.44 -1.20 50.62
N ALA A 254 34.75 -0.59 49.64
CA ALA A 254 33.35 -0.92 49.35
C ALA A 254 33.15 -2.42 49.06
N LEU A 255 33.99 -2.98 48.19
CA LEU A 255 33.97 -4.40 47.84
C LEU A 255 34.18 -5.30 49.06
N LYS A 256 35.14 -4.98 49.93
CA LYS A 256 35.39 -5.74 51.17
C LYS A 256 34.15 -5.78 52.06
N TRP A 257 33.50 -4.65 52.25
CA TRP A 257 32.31 -4.56 53.09
C TRP A 257 31.09 -5.22 52.45
N TYR A 258 30.90 -5.08 51.13
CA TYR A 258 29.87 -5.83 50.42
C TYR A 258 30.08 -7.34 50.48
N MET A 259 31.32 -7.83 50.36
CA MET A 259 31.63 -9.25 50.55
C MET A 259 31.31 -9.72 51.96
N ALA A 260 31.68 -8.93 52.98
CA ALA A 260 31.38 -9.26 54.37
C ALA A 260 29.86 -9.38 54.59
N ALA A 261 29.07 -8.41 54.11
CA ALA A 261 27.61 -8.43 54.22
C ALA A 261 26.96 -9.56 53.41
N ALA A 262 27.43 -9.79 52.18
CA ALA A 262 26.88 -10.81 51.28
C ALA A 262 27.15 -12.24 51.76
N ASN A 263 28.32 -12.48 52.37
CA ASN A 263 28.68 -13.76 52.99
C ASN A 263 27.82 -14.08 54.22
N GLN A 264 27.26 -13.06 54.87
CA GLN A 264 26.27 -13.22 55.95
C GLN A 264 24.83 -13.44 55.44
N GLY A 265 24.65 -13.50 54.12
CA GLY A 265 23.34 -13.75 53.51
C GLY A 265 22.55 -12.50 53.14
N LEU A 266 23.08 -11.29 53.33
CA LEU A 266 22.32 -10.07 53.04
C LEU A 266 22.03 -9.93 51.53
N THR A 267 20.76 -10.04 51.16
CA THR A 267 20.27 -10.06 49.77
C THR A 267 20.72 -8.83 48.97
N GLN A 268 20.65 -7.64 49.55
CA GLN A 268 21.06 -6.39 48.89
C GLN A 268 22.55 -6.44 48.54
N ALA A 269 23.41 -6.84 49.47
CA ALA A 269 24.83 -6.95 49.23
C ALA A 269 25.16 -8.01 48.16
N GLN A 270 24.47 -9.14 48.16
CA GLN A 270 24.62 -10.17 47.11
C GLN A 270 24.26 -9.63 45.73
N ARG A 271 23.10 -8.95 45.59
CA ARG A 271 22.68 -8.34 44.33
C ARG A 271 23.68 -7.30 43.83
N TYR A 272 24.14 -6.40 44.70
CA TYR A 272 25.13 -5.38 44.32
C TYR A 272 26.49 -5.97 43.93
N LEU A 273 26.95 -7.05 44.60
CA LEU A 273 28.14 -7.78 44.15
C LEU A 273 27.95 -8.38 42.76
N GLY A 274 26.76 -8.91 42.48
CA GLY A 274 26.40 -9.38 41.13
C GLY A 274 26.64 -8.29 40.08
N VAL A 275 26.08 -7.09 40.29
CA VAL A 275 26.25 -5.94 39.40
C VAL A 275 27.71 -5.56 39.22
N LEU A 276 28.48 -5.48 40.32
CA LEU A 276 29.90 -5.11 40.26
C LEU A 276 30.72 -6.07 39.39
N TYR A 277 30.54 -7.38 39.56
CA TYR A 277 31.22 -8.39 38.73
C TYR A 277 30.71 -8.46 37.30
N HIS A 278 29.43 -8.13 37.07
CA HIS A 278 28.82 -8.13 35.73
C HIS A 278 29.35 -6.98 34.88
N VAL A 279 29.35 -5.75 35.42
CA VAL A 279 29.80 -4.55 34.70
C VAL A 279 31.32 -4.57 34.50
N GLY A 280 32.07 -5.00 35.51
CA GLY A 280 33.52 -5.18 35.39
C GLY A 280 34.35 -3.89 35.39
N ASP A 281 33.77 -2.75 35.76
CA ASP A 281 34.45 -1.44 35.76
C ASP A 281 35.42 -1.30 36.95
N THR A 282 35.04 -1.80 38.13
CA THR A 282 35.79 -1.62 39.39
C THR A 282 36.40 -2.90 39.96
N VAL A 283 35.92 -4.06 39.50
CA VAL A 283 36.50 -5.38 39.69
C VAL A 283 36.64 -6.01 38.32
N PRO A 284 37.61 -6.90 38.08
CA PRO A 284 37.68 -7.63 36.82
C PRO A 284 36.33 -8.27 36.50
N GLN A 285 35.85 -8.07 35.28
CA GLN A 285 34.58 -8.63 34.83
C GLN A 285 34.61 -10.15 35.00
N ASP A 286 33.61 -10.67 35.71
CA ASP A 286 33.45 -12.11 35.95
C ASP A 286 31.96 -12.44 35.96
N LYS A 287 31.43 -12.74 34.77
CA LYS A 287 29.99 -12.96 34.57
C LYS A 287 29.48 -14.22 35.27
N LEU A 288 30.32 -15.25 35.41
CA LEU A 288 29.95 -16.46 36.15
C LEU A 288 29.85 -16.18 37.65
N LYS A 289 30.79 -15.41 38.18
CA LYS A 289 30.74 -14.97 39.58
C LYS A 289 29.60 -14.00 39.84
N ALA A 290 29.29 -13.13 38.89
CA ALA A 290 28.12 -12.26 38.91
C ALA A 290 26.83 -13.10 39.00
N LEU A 291 26.68 -14.08 38.10
CA LEU A 291 25.55 -15.02 38.11
C LEU A 291 25.43 -15.77 39.44
N GLY A 292 26.55 -16.22 40.02
CA GLY A 292 26.55 -16.88 41.32
C GLY A 292 25.99 -16.00 42.44
N TRP A 293 26.31 -14.70 42.43
CA TRP A 293 25.76 -13.74 43.39
C TRP A 293 24.31 -13.38 43.11
N TYR A 294 23.93 -13.17 41.85
CA TYR A 294 22.53 -12.96 41.48
C TYR A 294 21.67 -14.16 41.86
N MET A 295 22.13 -15.40 41.66
CA MET A 295 21.39 -16.61 42.02
C MET A 295 21.10 -16.67 43.52
N LYS A 296 22.09 -16.33 44.37
CA LYS A 296 21.89 -16.26 45.82
C LYS A 296 20.85 -15.20 46.20
N ALA A 297 20.91 -14.01 45.59
CA ALA A 297 19.92 -12.95 45.85
C ALA A 297 18.52 -13.33 45.33
N ALA A 298 18.45 -13.95 44.15
CA ALA A 298 17.21 -14.35 43.50
C ALA A 298 16.49 -15.50 44.23
N GLN A 299 17.25 -16.43 44.84
CA GLN A 299 16.71 -17.48 45.72
C GLN A 299 16.07 -16.91 46.98
N GLN A 300 16.53 -15.75 47.44
CA GLN A 300 15.93 -15.01 48.56
C GLN A 300 14.77 -14.10 48.12
N GLY A 301 14.37 -14.15 46.85
CA GLY A 301 13.23 -13.42 46.31
C GLY A 301 13.53 -12.09 45.65
N ASP A 302 14.80 -11.66 45.50
CA ASP A 302 15.10 -10.36 44.89
C ASP A 302 14.67 -10.29 43.41
N ALA A 303 13.64 -9.49 43.11
CA ALA A 303 13.04 -9.40 41.78
C ALA A 303 14.00 -8.81 40.73
N SER A 304 14.93 -7.94 41.14
CA SER A 304 15.89 -7.37 40.19
C SER A 304 16.98 -8.39 39.83
N ALA A 305 17.51 -9.13 40.79
CA ALA A 305 18.45 -10.22 40.53
C ALA A 305 17.80 -11.30 39.66
N GLN A 306 16.51 -11.61 39.87
CA GLN A 306 15.75 -12.48 38.97
C GLN A 306 15.68 -11.91 37.54
N PHE A 307 15.44 -10.61 37.38
CA PHE A 307 15.46 -9.95 36.07
C PHE A 307 16.85 -9.95 35.42
N ASP A 308 17.91 -9.66 36.18
CA ASP A 308 19.28 -9.63 35.71
C ASP A 308 19.71 -11.01 35.21
N ILE A 309 19.36 -12.08 35.95
CA ILE A 309 19.56 -13.47 35.50
C ILE A 309 18.77 -13.74 34.21
N GLY A 310 17.52 -13.31 34.14
CA GLY A 310 16.69 -13.46 32.94
C GLY A 310 17.34 -12.83 31.72
N THR A 311 17.90 -11.62 31.88
CA THR A 311 18.60 -10.88 30.82
C THR A 311 19.90 -11.59 30.41
N MET A 312 20.66 -12.12 31.37
CA MET A 312 21.87 -12.91 31.06
C MET A 312 21.54 -14.14 30.19
N TYR A 313 20.45 -14.86 30.47
CA TYR A 313 20.02 -15.98 29.64
C TYR A 313 19.43 -15.55 28.29
N ASP A 314 18.74 -14.42 28.23
CA ASP A 314 18.15 -13.85 27.00
C ASP A 314 19.24 -13.44 26.00
N ASP A 315 20.29 -12.78 26.47
CA ASP A 315 21.40 -12.30 25.64
C ASP A 315 22.51 -13.34 25.44
N GLY A 316 22.52 -14.43 26.23
CA GLY A 316 23.66 -15.35 26.31
C GLY A 316 24.90 -14.68 26.93
N ASP A 317 24.68 -13.77 27.88
CA ASP A 317 25.73 -12.96 28.48
C ASP A 317 26.40 -13.69 29.65
N GLY A 318 27.51 -14.37 29.38
CA GLY A 318 28.24 -15.18 30.38
C GLY A 318 27.63 -16.57 30.64
N VAL A 319 26.53 -16.89 29.96
CA VAL A 319 25.88 -18.21 29.91
C VAL A 319 25.50 -18.54 28.47
N VAL A 320 25.19 -19.81 28.18
CA VAL A 320 24.58 -20.17 26.89
C VAL A 320 23.20 -19.53 26.82
N GLN A 321 22.87 -18.89 25.69
CA GLN A 321 21.56 -18.29 25.46
C GLN A 321 20.46 -19.35 25.63
N ASP A 322 19.50 -19.07 26.51
CA ASP A 322 18.37 -19.96 26.80
C ASP A 322 17.11 -19.12 27.09
N LEU A 323 16.28 -18.99 26.06
CA LEU A 323 15.07 -18.16 26.12
C LEU A 323 13.99 -18.76 27.02
N CYS A 324 14.00 -20.09 27.26
CA CYS A 324 13.08 -20.74 28.19
C CYS A 324 13.46 -20.36 29.63
N MET A 325 14.75 -20.47 29.96
CA MET A 325 15.26 -20.03 31.26
C MET A 325 15.08 -18.53 31.47
N ALA A 326 15.30 -17.71 30.45
CA ALA A 326 15.02 -16.28 30.50
C ALA A 326 13.55 -16.02 30.84
N ALA A 327 12.61 -16.69 30.17
CA ALA A 327 11.17 -16.56 30.43
C ALA A 327 10.80 -16.99 31.86
N GLU A 328 11.40 -18.05 32.40
CA GLU A 328 11.17 -18.48 33.78
C GLU A 328 11.60 -17.42 34.80
N TRP A 329 12.79 -16.86 34.62
CA TRP A 329 13.34 -15.83 35.51
C TRP A 329 12.59 -14.51 35.38
N TYR A 330 12.27 -14.07 34.15
CA TYR A 330 11.39 -12.94 33.94
C TYR A 330 10.00 -13.17 34.55
N SER A 331 9.44 -14.39 34.49
CA SER A 331 8.14 -14.71 35.12
C SER A 331 8.17 -14.52 36.63
N LYS A 332 9.25 -14.95 37.30
CA LYS A 332 9.42 -14.75 38.75
C LYS A 332 9.47 -13.25 39.08
N ALA A 333 10.29 -12.47 38.39
CA ALA A 333 10.40 -11.02 38.61
C ALA A 333 9.10 -10.27 38.25
N ALA A 334 8.45 -10.64 37.14
CA ALA A 334 7.24 -10.00 36.64
C ALA A 334 6.04 -10.19 37.58
N LYS A 335 5.91 -11.36 38.20
CA LYS A 335 4.90 -11.67 39.23
C LYS A 335 5.07 -10.82 40.49
N GLN A 336 6.30 -10.38 40.77
CA GLN A 336 6.61 -9.44 41.86
C GLN A 336 6.40 -7.96 41.47
N GLY A 337 5.92 -7.68 40.26
CA GLY A 337 5.64 -6.31 39.81
C GLY A 337 6.78 -5.65 39.04
N TYR A 338 7.92 -6.31 38.79
CA TYR A 338 9.07 -5.65 38.15
C TYR A 338 8.79 -5.28 36.68
N ALA A 339 8.60 -3.99 36.39
CA ALA A 339 8.11 -3.51 35.09
C ALA A 339 8.94 -3.96 33.88
N SER A 340 10.28 -3.94 33.97
CA SER A 340 11.14 -4.38 32.86
C SER A 340 11.03 -5.89 32.60
N ALA A 341 10.83 -6.70 33.65
CA ALA A 341 10.59 -8.13 33.49
C ALA A 341 9.22 -8.41 32.88
N GLN A 342 8.19 -7.63 33.26
CA GLN A 342 6.87 -7.69 32.64
C GLN A 342 6.96 -7.36 31.14
N TYR A 343 7.68 -6.29 30.77
CA TYR A 343 7.95 -5.96 29.37
C TYR A 343 8.66 -7.10 28.62
N ASN A 344 9.81 -7.57 29.11
CA ASN A 344 10.59 -8.62 28.43
C ASN A 344 9.78 -9.92 28.30
N LEU A 345 9.05 -10.31 29.35
CA LEU A 345 8.17 -11.48 29.30
C LEU A 345 7.04 -11.30 28.27
N GLY A 346 6.42 -10.12 28.21
CA GLY A 346 5.44 -9.78 27.18
C GLY A 346 6.02 -9.89 25.77
N PHE A 347 7.27 -9.46 25.57
CA PHE A 347 7.98 -9.56 24.31
C PHE A 347 8.24 -11.01 23.88
N LEU A 348 8.63 -11.87 24.82
CA LEU A 348 8.81 -13.31 24.57
C LEU A 348 7.50 -13.97 24.14
N PHE A 349 6.38 -13.68 24.82
CA PHE A 349 5.05 -14.18 24.46
C PHE A 349 4.57 -13.68 23.09
N GLN A 350 4.80 -12.40 22.76
CA GLN A 350 4.40 -11.81 21.47
C GLN A 350 5.07 -12.48 20.27
N HIS A 351 6.28 -13.00 20.45
CA HIS A 351 7.08 -13.58 19.37
C HIS A 351 7.21 -15.11 19.46
N GLY A 352 6.65 -15.74 20.50
CA GLY A 352 6.77 -17.18 20.72
C GLY A 352 8.22 -17.63 20.98
N LYS A 353 8.99 -16.83 21.69
CA LYS A 353 10.42 -17.06 21.98
C LYS A 353 10.59 -17.61 23.39
N GLY A 354 11.03 -18.86 23.54
CA GLY A 354 11.17 -19.51 24.86
C GLY A 354 9.84 -19.84 25.57
N VAL A 355 8.72 -19.36 25.03
CA VAL A 355 7.34 -19.64 25.44
C VAL A 355 6.46 -19.79 24.20
N PRO A 356 5.31 -20.47 24.28
CA PRO A 356 4.34 -20.50 23.18
C PRO A 356 3.88 -19.09 22.79
N LEU A 357 3.67 -18.86 21.48
CA LEU A 357 3.14 -17.60 20.96
C LEU A 357 1.75 -17.33 21.57
N ASP A 358 1.65 -16.29 22.39
CA ASP A 358 0.40 -15.87 23.05
C ASP A 358 0.37 -14.34 23.19
N THR A 359 -0.26 -13.70 22.20
CA THR A 359 -0.35 -12.25 22.15
C THR A 359 -1.35 -11.67 23.16
N SER A 360 -2.30 -12.46 23.67
CA SER A 360 -3.21 -12.01 24.74
C SER A 360 -2.46 -11.88 26.06
N THR A 361 -1.64 -12.87 26.40
CA THR A 361 -0.76 -12.81 27.58
C THR A 361 0.28 -11.70 27.45
N ALA A 362 0.83 -11.49 26.24
CA ALA A 362 1.71 -10.34 25.97
C ALA A 362 1.03 -9.00 26.26
N LEU A 363 -0.22 -8.81 25.80
CA LEU A 363 -1.00 -7.60 26.06
C LEU A 363 -1.15 -7.34 27.56
N GLN A 364 -1.46 -8.36 28.36
CA GLN A 364 -1.61 -8.24 29.81
C GLN A 364 -0.31 -7.78 30.48
N TRP A 365 0.83 -8.37 30.10
CA TRP A 365 2.12 -7.99 30.66
C TRP A 365 2.57 -6.60 30.21
N TYR A 366 2.37 -6.24 28.94
CA TYR A 366 2.62 -4.88 28.47
C TYR A 366 1.75 -3.86 29.19
N THR A 367 0.48 -4.17 29.46
CA THR A 367 -0.40 -3.27 30.21
C THR A 367 0.14 -3.02 31.61
N LYS A 368 0.47 -4.09 32.36
CA LYS A 368 1.05 -3.96 33.70
C LYS A 368 2.36 -3.18 33.74
N ALA A 369 3.22 -3.36 32.73
CA ALA A 369 4.48 -2.63 32.63
C ALA A 369 4.26 -1.17 32.22
N ALA A 370 3.30 -0.91 31.33
CA ALA A 370 2.93 0.42 30.85
C ALA A 370 2.24 1.26 31.93
N ASP A 371 1.42 0.64 32.78
CA ASP A 371 0.80 1.29 33.96
C ASP A 371 1.86 1.79 34.96
N GLN A 372 3.05 1.17 34.94
CA GLN A 372 4.22 1.59 35.72
C GLN A 372 5.13 2.58 34.95
N GLY A 373 4.72 3.01 33.77
CA GLY A 373 5.45 3.98 32.94
C GLY A 373 6.59 3.40 32.10
N ASN A 374 6.73 2.08 31.95
CA ASN A 374 7.82 1.50 31.16
C ASN A 374 7.72 1.93 29.67
N PRO A 375 8.72 2.62 29.10
CA PRO A 375 8.61 3.23 27.76
C PRO A 375 8.55 2.20 26.63
N ASN A 376 9.24 1.05 26.78
CA ASN A 376 9.20 -0.01 25.79
C ASN A 376 7.83 -0.71 25.77
N ALA A 377 7.27 -0.97 26.96
CA ALA A 377 5.92 -1.52 27.09
C ALA A 377 4.85 -0.57 26.55
N LEU A 378 4.94 0.73 26.87
CA LEU A 378 4.07 1.77 26.31
C LEU A 378 4.14 1.78 24.78
N PHE A 379 5.33 1.70 24.19
CA PHE A 379 5.48 1.60 22.74
C PHE A 379 4.80 0.34 22.17
N CYS A 380 5.09 -0.84 22.73
CA CYS A 380 4.50 -2.10 22.29
C CYS A 380 2.97 -2.10 22.42
N LEU A 381 2.44 -1.59 23.53
CA LEU A 381 1.01 -1.43 23.77
C LEU A 381 0.38 -0.48 22.75
N GLY A 382 1.05 0.63 22.43
CA GLY A 382 0.64 1.56 21.37
C GLY A 382 0.53 0.87 20.01
N VAL A 383 1.48 -0.01 19.66
CA VAL A 383 1.43 -0.81 18.41
C VAL A 383 0.22 -1.75 18.40
N MET A 384 -0.08 -2.39 19.53
CA MET A 384 -1.24 -3.30 19.63
C MET A 384 -2.57 -2.56 19.44
N TYR A 385 -2.74 -1.38 20.06
CA TYR A 385 -3.91 -0.52 19.84
C TYR A 385 -3.99 0.02 18.41
N TYR A 386 -2.86 0.39 17.81
CA TYR A 386 -2.80 0.91 16.43
C TYR A 386 -3.27 -0.13 15.40
N LEU A 387 -2.85 -1.39 15.58
CA LEU A 387 -3.20 -2.50 14.68
C LEU A 387 -4.55 -3.16 15.04
N GLY A 388 -5.02 -3.02 16.28
CA GLY A 388 -6.17 -3.78 16.77
C GLY A 388 -5.88 -5.28 16.94
N ARG A 389 -4.66 -5.62 17.38
CA ARG A 389 -4.22 -7.01 17.59
C ARG A 389 -4.52 -7.42 19.04
N ASP A 390 -5.43 -8.38 19.22
CA ASP A 390 -5.93 -8.85 20.53
C ASP A 390 -6.61 -7.78 21.39
N THR A 391 -6.85 -6.61 20.79
CA THR A 391 -7.60 -5.47 21.33
C THR A 391 -8.38 -4.83 20.20
N LYS A 392 -9.41 -4.03 20.50
CA LYS A 392 -10.09 -3.23 19.48
C LYS A 392 -9.12 -2.14 19.00
N LYS A 393 -9.04 -1.93 17.67
CA LYS A 393 -8.27 -0.83 17.09
C LYS A 393 -8.72 0.50 17.71
N ASP A 394 -7.78 1.21 18.33
CA ASP A 394 -8.01 2.46 19.05
C ASP A 394 -6.83 3.41 18.81
N LEU A 395 -7.00 4.33 17.86
CA LEU A 395 -5.93 5.24 17.47
C LEU A 395 -5.66 6.32 18.53
N THR A 396 -6.64 6.65 19.36
CA THR A 396 -6.46 7.64 20.43
C THR A 396 -5.58 7.05 21.53
N LYS A 397 -5.90 5.85 22.01
CA LYS A 397 -5.06 5.15 22.99
C LYS A 397 -3.66 4.83 22.47
N ALA A 398 -3.55 4.47 21.18
CA ALA A 398 -2.26 4.28 20.55
C ALA A 398 -1.39 5.55 20.62
N LEU A 399 -1.98 6.71 20.30
CA LEU A 399 -1.29 8.00 20.38
C LEU A 399 -0.91 8.34 21.83
N GLU A 400 -1.79 8.14 22.80
CA GLU A 400 -1.50 8.35 24.23
C GLU A 400 -0.29 7.52 24.70
N CYS A 401 -0.27 6.22 24.35
CA CYS A 401 0.84 5.33 24.67
C CYS A 401 2.15 5.79 24.01
N TYR A 402 2.09 6.18 22.73
CA TYR A 402 3.28 6.69 22.03
C TYR A 402 3.77 8.00 22.61
N LEU A 403 2.90 8.93 23.00
CA LEU A 403 3.29 10.19 23.63
C LEU A 403 3.96 9.95 24.99
N ALA A 404 3.36 9.11 25.84
CA ALA A 404 3.92 8.75 27.13
C ALA A 404 5.32 8.11 27.03
N ALA A 405 5.55 7.26 26.01
CA ALA A 405 6.88 6.72 25.71
C ALA A 405 7.82 7.76 25.07
N ALA A 406 7.29 8.62 24.19
CA ALA A 406 8.04 9.63 23.46
C ALA A 406 8.58 10.74 24.37
N ASP A 407 7.81 11.14 25.38
CA ASP A 407 8.21 12.09 26.42
C ASP A 407 9.37 11.56 27.27
N GLN A 408 9.48 10.24 27.41
CA GLN A 408 10.61 9.55 28.05
C GLN A 408 11.81 9.34 27.12
N GLY A 409 11.77 9.87 25.89
CA GLY A 409 12.88 9.79 24.93
C GLY A 409 12.85 8.58 23.98
N HIS A 410 11.83 7.71 24.01
CA HIS A 410 11.81 6.51 23.17
C HIS A 410 11.72 6.86 21.67
N ALA A 411 12.83 6.70 20.93
CA ALA A 411 12.97 7.21 19.56
C ALA A 411 11.93 6.68 18.57
N ALA A 412 11.60 5.38 18.65
CA ALA A 412 10.58 4.82 17.77
C ALA A 412 9.19 5.40 18.11
N ALA A 413 8.85 5.57 19.39
CA ALA A 413 7.56 6.13 19.80
C ALA A 413 7.43 7.59 19.33
N GLN A 414 8.50 8.39 19.43
CA GLN A 414 8.57 9.73 18.84
C GLN A 414 8.31 9.69 17.32
N ASN A 415 8.88 8.73 16.60
CA ASN A 415 8.61 8.60 15.17
C ASN A 415 7.14 8.28 14.87
N TYR A 416 6.54 7.33 15.60
CA TYR A 416 5.14 6.94 15.42
C TYR A 416 4.16 8.05 15.83
N ALA A 417 4.41 8.74 16.93
CA ALA A 417 3.65 9.95 17.32
C ALA A 417 3.71 11.01 16.21
N GLY A 418 4.90 11.23 15.62
CA GLY A 418 5.06 12.12 14.48
C GLY A 418 4.22 11.71 13.26
N CYS A 419 4.21 10.42 12.93
CA CYS A 419 3.36 9.91 11.84
C CYS A 419 1.86 10.09 12.14
N MET A 420 1.42 9.84 13.37
CA MET A 420 0.02 9.96 13.75
C MET A 420 -0.48 11.41 13.66
N TYR A 421 0.33 12.40 14.09
CA TYR A 421 0.00 13.81 13.87
C TYR A 421 0.03 14.23 12.41
N HIS A 422 0.96 13.70 11.61
CA HIS A 422 1.03 14.01 10.18
C HIS A 422 -0.21 13.50 9.42
N ASP A 423 -0.66 12.28 9.71
CA ASP A 423 -1.75 11.61 9.00
C ASP A 423 -3.14 11.86 9.62
N GLY A 424 -3.21 12.56 10.76
CA GLY A 424 -4.46 12.84 11.47
C GLY A 424 -5.08 11.60 12.12
N LEU A 425 -4.24 10.70 12.65
CA LEU A 425 -4.65 9.44 13.26
C LEU A 425 -4.69 9.61 14.78
N GLY A 426 -5.87 9.48 15.39
CA GLY A 426 -6.04 9.66 16.86
C GLY A 426 -5.99 11.11 17.35
N ALA A 427 -5.55 12.04 16.49
CA ALA A 427 -5.61 13.48 16.69
C ALA A 427 -5.79 14.19 15.32
N PRO A 428 -6.26 15.45 15.28
CA PRO A 428 -6.27 16.25 14.05
C PRO A 428 -4.87 16.37 13.42
N ILE A 429 -4.81 16.59 12.11
CA ILE A 429 -3.55 16.81 11.39
C ILE A 429 -2.82 18.01 12.00
N ASP A 430 -1.58 17.79 12.46
CA ASP A 430 -0.71 18.81 13.03
C ASP A 430 0.74 18.59 12.55
N TYR A 431 1.08 19.26 11.45
CA TYR A 431 2.42 19.16 10.87
C TYR A 431 3.51 19.73 11.78
N ILE A 432 3.20 20.71 12.64
CA ILE A 432 4.21 21.32 13.52
C ILE A 432 4.62 20.28 14.57
N LYS A 433 3.65 19.65 15.24
CA LYS A 433 3.93 18.57 16.20
C LYS A 433 4.57 17.36 15.52
N ALA A 434 4.12 16.99 14.32
CA ALA A 434 4.73 15.90 13.57
C ALA A 434 6.23 16.12 13.35
N LYS A 435 6.59 17.33 12.92
CA LYS A 435 7.99 17.74 12.73
C LYS A 435 8.79 17.74 14.02
N GLU A 436 8.25 18.28 15.11
CA GLU A 436 8.94 18.30 16.41
C GLU A 436 9.30 16.89 16.87
N TRP A 437 8.33 15.97 16.82
CA TRP A 437 8.55 14.58 17.22
C TRP A 437 9.53 13.85 16.30
N TRP A 438 9.39 14.03 14.98
CA TRP A 438 10.35 13.46 14.05
C TRP A 438 11.75 14.06 14.19
N LEU A 439 11.92 15.35 14.52
CA LEU A 439 13.24 15.94 14.77
C LEU A 439 13.88 15.38 16.03
N LYS A 440 13.12 15.19 17.13
CA LYS A 440 13.61 14.51 18.34
C LYS A 440 14.08 13.09 18.02
N SER A 441 13.25 12.32 17.30
CA SER A 441 13.57 10.94 16.90
C SER A 441 14.78 10.87 15.95
N ALA A 442 14.82 11.75 14.95
CA ALA A 442 15.89 11.82 13.97
C ALA A 442 17.22 12.30 14.57
N GLY A 443 17.17 13.16 15.59
CA GLY A 443 18.31 13.61 16.38
C GLY A 443 18.98 12.47 17.15
N GLN A 444 18.21 11.44 17.52
CA GLN A 444 18.71 10.19 18.10
C GLN A 444 19.20 9.18 17.05
N GLY A 445 19.24 9.56 15.76
CA GLY A 445 19.71 8.70 14.68
C GLY A 445 18.63 7.82 14.04
N TYR A 446 17.37 7.87 14.45
CA TYR A 446 16.35 6.95 13.95
C TYR A 446 16.06 7.17 12.44
N ALA A 447 16.51 6.23 11.60
CA ALA A 447 16.52 6.39 10.14
C ALA A 447 15.12 6.59 9.52
N SER A 448 14.07 5.99 10.09
CA SER A 448 12.70 6.20 9.61
C SER A 448 12.22 7.63 9.82
N ALA A 449 12.56 8.24 10.97
CA ALA A 449 12.24 9.64 11.26
C ALA A 449 13.05 10.59 10.37
N GLN A 450 14.34 10.31 10.14
CA GLN A 450 15.16 11.06 9.20
C GLN A 450 14.55 11.04 7.78
N LYS A 451 14.10 9.87 7.30
CA LYS A 451 13.38 9.75 6.03
C LYS A 451 12.06 10.52 6.06
N ASN A 452 11.30 10.49 7.14
CA ASN A 452 10.03 11.21 7.24
C ASN A 452 10.22 12.73 7.20
N ILE A 453 11.20 13.27 7.92
CA ILE A 453 11.59 14.69 7.81
C ILE A 453 12.02 15.02 6.38
N GLY A 454 12.82 14.17 5.74
CA GLY A 454 13.22 14.37 4.35
C GLY A 454 12.01 14.47 3.41
N LYS A 455 11.01 13.60 3.60
CA LYS A 455 9.75 13.62 2.84
C LYS A 455 8.95 14.90 3.10
N MET A 456 8.87 15.33 4.35
CA MET A 456 8.19 16.57 4.73
C MET A 456 8.80 17.80 4.03
N TYR A 457 10.13 17.89 3.97
CA TYR A 457 10.81 18.95 3.21
C TYR A 457 10.61 18.84 1.69
N GLN A 458 10.42 17.63 1.16
CA GLN A 458 10.14 17.41 -0.25
C GLN A 458 8.69 17.81 -0.63
N SER A 459 7.71 17.42 0.18
CA SER A 459 6.28 17.70 -0.05
C SER A 459 5.90 19.13 0.33
N GLY A 460 6.55 19.71 1.33
CA GLY A 460 6.20 21.00 1.90
C GLY A 460 5.00 20.94 2.85
N ASP A 461 4.77 19.79 3.48
CA ASP A 461 3.66 19.61 4.42
C ASP A 461 3.93 20.44 5.68
N GLY A 462 3.18 21.52 5.88
CA GLY A 462 3.33 22.43 7.02
C GLY A 462 4.62 23.27 7.06
N ILE A 463 5.50 23.15 6.05
CA ILE A 463 6.75 23.91 5.93
C ILE A 463 7.06 24.24 4.46
N PRO A 464 7.86 25.29 4.16
CA PRO A 464 8.33 25.53 2.80
C PRO A 464 9.12 24.34 2.25
N LYS A 465 8.89 24.02 0.97
CA LYS A 465 9.66 22.98 0.25
C LYS A 465 11.14 23.33 0.24
N ASP A 466 11.97 22.38 0.64
CA ASP A 466 13.42 22.53 0.65
C ASP A 466 14.08 21.20 0.24
N TYR A 467 14.33 21.07 -1.06
CA TYR A 467 14.87 19.84 -1.62
C TYR A 467 16.31 19.57 -1.20
N GLN A 468 17.08 20.60 -0.84
CA GLN A 468 18.44 20.42 -0.33
C GLN A 468 18.39 19.77 1.07
N LYS A 469 17.53 20.26 1.96
CA LYS A 469 17.31 19.63 3.26
C LYS A 469 16.71 18.23 3.13
N ALA A 470 15.76 18.04 2.21
CA ALA A 470 15.22 16.72 1.91
C ALA A 470 16.34 15.72 1.56
N MET A 471 17.23 16.11 0.63
CA MET A 471 18.39 15.31 0.24
C MET A 471 19.34 15.04 1.41
N GLN A 472 19.65 16.05 2.25
CA GLN A 472 20.52 15.87 3.42
C GLN A 472 19.96 14.85 4.42
N TRP A 473 18.66 14.92 4.71
CA TRP A 473 18.02 13.98 5.63
C TRP A 473 17.92 12.58 5.04
N TYR A 474 17.63 12.44 3.74
CA TYR A 474 17.69 11.14 3.09
C TYR A 474 19.09 10.55 3.08
N LEU A 475 20.13 11.36 2.86
CA LEU A 475 21.52 10.89 2.94
C LEU A 475 21.84 10.32 4.32
N LYS A 476 21.52 11.06 5.40
CA LYS A 476 21.70 10.59 6.79
C LYS A 476 21.04 9.22 7.05
N ALA A 477 19.82 9.02 6.56
CA ALA A 477 19.13 7.74 6.69
C ALA A 477 19.77 6.66 5.79
N SER A 478 20.20 7.03 4.59
CA SER A 478 20.79 6.11 3.61
C SER A 478 22.20 5.66 3.99
N ASP A 479 22.95 6.48 4.73
CA ASP A 479 24.29 6.17 5.26
C ASP A 479 24.21 5.06 6.31
N GLN A 480 23.05 4.90 6.96
CA GLN A 480 22.71 3.77 7.83
C GLN A 480 22.19 2.55 7.05
N GLY A 481 22.20 2.59 5.71
CA GLY A 481 21.68 1.53 4.86
C GLY A 481 20.17 1.56 4.62
N TYR A 482 19.41 2.54 5.12
CA TYR A 482 17.94 2.50 5.08
C TYR A 482 17.36 2.57 3.66
N ALA A 483 16.83 1.43 3.17
CA ALA A 483 16.35 1.27 1.80
C ALA A 483 15.27 2.29 1.35
N PRO A 484 14.27 2.67 2.18
CA PRO A 484 13.28 3.68 1.79
C PRO A 484 13.90 5.05 1.50
N ALA A 485 14.97 5.43 2.22
CA ALA A 485 15.68 6.68 1.96
C ALA A 485 16.49 6.60 0.65
N GLN A 486 17.18 5.49 0.41
CA GLN A 486 17.88 5.23 -0.86
C GLN A 486 16.93 5.30 -2.05
N PHE A 487 15.73 4.72 -1.95
CA PHE A 487 14.68 4.85 -2.96
C PHE A 487 14.27 6.31 -3.20
N ASN A 488 14.03 7.08 -2.13
CA ASN A 488 13.65 8.48 -2.26
C ASN A 488 14.76 9.31 -2.94
N ILE A 489 16.04 9.07 -2.64
CA ILE A 489 17.17 9.71 -3.34
C ILE A 489 17.14 9.37 -4.84
N GLY A 490 16.91 8.09 -5.18
CA GLY A 490 16.75 7.67 -6.57
C GLY A 490 15.63 8.43 -7.30
N ALA A 491 14.51 8.64 -6.61
CA ALA A 491 13.38 9.41 -7.15
C ALA A 491 13.72 10.89 -7.36
N LEU A 492 14.49 11.52 -6.45
CA LEU A 492 14.93 12.91 -6.62
C LEU A 492 15.71 13.09 -7.92
N TYR A 493 16.66 12.20 -8.21
CA TYR A 493 17.43 12.22 -9.46
C TYR A 493 16.60 11.89 -10.70
N GLN A 494 15.68 10.92 -10.63
CA GLN A 494 14.86 10.53 -11.78
C GLN A 494 13.93 11.65 -12.26
N PHE A 495 13.31 12.36 -11.30
CA PHE A 495 12.25 13.34 -11.57
C PHE A 495 12.72 14.80 -11.52
N ARG A 496 14.04 15.05 -11.42
CA ARG A 496 14.63 16.40 -11.37
C ARG A 496 14.10 17.23 -10.18
N ILE A 497 14.00 16.61 -9.00
CA ILE A 497 13.48 17.26 -7.80
C ILE A 497 14.68 17.77 -6.98
N GLY A 498 14.94 19.07 -7.03
CA GLY A 498 16.05 19.72 -6.29
C GLY A 498 17.46 19.41 -6.80
N VAL A 499 17.63 18.42 -7.67
CA VAL A 499 18.88 18.04 -8.31
C VAL A 499 18.71 17.91 -9.83
N PRO A 500 19.77 18.11 -10.63
CA PRO A 500 19.73 17.80 -12.06
C PRO A 500 19.32 16.35 -12.30
N LYS A 501 18.56 16.13 -13.38
CA LYS A 501 18.11 14.79 -13.75
C LYS A 501 19.31 13.91 -14.09
N ASP A 502 19.45 12.78 -13.39
CA ASP A 502 20.55 11.84 -13.60
C ASP A 502 20.02 10.41 -13.42
N ILE A 503 19.70 9.76 -14.55
CA ILE A 503 19.10 8.42 -14.52
C ILE A 503 20.12 7.36 -14.05
N GLN A 504 21.42 7.55 -14.28
CA GLN A 504 22.45 6.61 -13.83
C GLN A 504 22.55 6.62 -12.30
N LYS A 505 22.60 7.81 -11.70
CA LYS A 505 22.57 7.93 -10.23
C LYS A 505 21.27 7.40 -9.66
N ALA A 506 20.12 7.72 -10.28
CA ALA A 506 18.83 7.19 -9.84
C ALA A 506 18.83 5.65 -9.81
N MET A 507 19.32 5.03 -10.88
CA MET A 507 19.44 3.58 -10.98
C MET A 507 20.37 3.00 -9.92
N GLY A 508 21.54 3.60 -9.67
CA GLY A 508 22.46 3.16 -8.63
C GLY A 508 21.82 3.15 -7.24
N TRP A 509 21.05 4.18 -6.91
CA TRP A 509 20.30 4.25 -5.65
C TRP A 509 19.14 3.25 -5.59
N TYR A 510 18.38 3.09 -6.67
CA TYR A 510 17.36 2.06 -6.74
C TYR A 510 17.93 0.65 -6.62
N LEU A 511 19.10 0.37 -7.18
CA LEU A 511 19.75 -0.93 -7.07
C LEU A 511 20.13 -1.24 -5.61
N LYS A 512 20.69 -0.27 -4.88
CA LYS A 512 20.97 -0.41 -3.44
C LYS A 512 19.72 -0.76 -2.64
N ALA A 513 18.61 -0.05 -2.87
CA ALA A 513 17.35 -0.30 -2.18
C ALA A 513 16.68 -1.62 -2.59
N ALA A 514 16.71 -1.95 -3.89
CA ALA A 514 16.09 -3.14 -4.45
C ALA A 514 16.80 -4.43 -4.03
N ASN A 515 18.13 -4.39 -3.88
CA ASN A 515 18.93 -5.52 -3.37
C ASN A 515 18.65 -5.80 -1.89
N GLN A 516 18.14 -4.82 -1.14
CA GLN A 516 17.64 -5.01 0.21
C GLN A 516 16.16 -5.46 0.25
N GLY A 517 15.56 -5.76 -0.91
CA GLY A 517 14.18 -6.21 -1.00
C GLY A 517 13.14 -5.10 -1.14
N TYR A 518 13.50 -3.81 -1.21
CA TYR A 518 12.49 -2.75 -1.22
C TYR A 518 11.65 -2.74 -2.53
N ALA A 519 10.39 -3.16 -2.43
CA ALA A 519 9.50 -3.39 -3.57
C ALA A 519 9.31 -2.15 -4.48
N GLY A 520 9.25 -0.94 -3.90
CA GLY A 520 9.15 0.30 -4.68
C GLY A 520 10.36 0.53 -5.59
N ALA A 521 11.57 0.20 -5.11
CA ALA A 521 12.80 0.31 -5.91
C ALA A 521 12.90 -0.78 -6.97
N GLN A 522 12.48 -2.01 -6.64
CA GLN A 522 12.38 -3.10 -7.62
C GLN A 522 11.43 -2.72 -8.77
N TYR A 523 10.24 -2.17 -8.45
CA TYR A 523 9.33 -1.64 -9.47
C TYR A 523 9.98 -0.54 -10.32
N SER A 524 10.66 0.44 -9.69
CA SER A 524 11.34 1.51 -10.42
C SER A 524 12.43 0.99 -11.36
N LEU A 525 13.23 0.00 -10.95
CA LEU A 525 14.19 -0.66 -11.82
C LEU A 525 13.51 -1.35 -13.01
N GLY A 526 12.40 -2.06 -12.75
CA GLY A 526 11.62 -2.67 -13.82
C GLY A 526 11.16 -1.64 -14.86
N VAL A 527 10.73 -0.46 -14.43
CA VAL A 527 10.37 0.65 -15.34
C VAL A 527 11.58 1.15 -16.14
N LEU A 528 12.75 1.31 -15.52
CA LEU A 528 13.96 1.76 -16.23
C LEU A 528 14.39 0.77 -17.32
N TYR A 529 14.38 -0.53 -17.04
CA TYR A 529 14.69 -1.58 -18.02
C TYR A 529 13.64 -1.67 -19.12
N ARG A 530 12.35 -1.57 -18.79
CA ARG A 530 11.25 -1.61 -19.78
C ARG A 530 11.35 -0.47 -20.78
N ASP A 531 11.70 0.73 -20.32
CA ASP A 531 11.75 1.94 -21.14
C ASP A 531 13.13 2.17 -21.78
N GLY A 532 14.16 1.40 -21.43
CA GLY A 532 15.53 1.64 -21.87
C GLY A 532 16.12 2.97 -21.37
N LYS A 533 15.75 3.41 -20.16
CA LYS A 533 16.19 4.69 -19.60
C LYS A 533 17.40 4.50 -18.70
N GLY A 534 18.57 4.96 -19.15
CA GLY A 534 19.85 4.77 -18.45
C GLY A 534 20.44 3.37 -18.62
N VAL A 535 19.72 2.45 -19.23
CA VAL A 535 20.18 1.10 -19.59
C VAL A 535 19.61 0.73 -20.95
N PRO A 536 20.23 -0.20 -21.70
CA PRO A 536 19.59 -0.80 -22.85
C PRO A 536 18.21 -1.35 -22.47
N GLN A 537 17.24 -1.20 -23.37
CA GLN A 537 15.90 -1.73 -23.15
C GLN A 537 15.97 -3.25 -23.02
N ASP A 538 15.41 -3.77 -21.92
CA ASP A 538 15.42 -5.19 -21.60
C ASP A 538 14.11 -5.56 -20.89
N HIS A 539 13.19 -6.14 -21.64
CA HIS A 539 11.89 -6.53 -21.11
C HIS A 539 11.97 -7.75 -20.19
N GLN A 540 12.98 -8.60 -20.34
CA GLN A 540 13.16 -9.78 -19.49
C GLN A 540 13.65 -9.37 -18.10
N LYS A 541 14.66 -8.49 -18.02
CA LYS A 541 15.07 -7.88 -16.74
C LYS A 541 13.96 -7.06 -16.11
N ALA A 542 13.17 -6.34 -16.92
CA ALA A 542 12.02 -5.61 -16.40
C ALA A 542 11.02 -6.55 -15.70
N MET A 543 10.73 -7.70 -16.33
CA MET A 543 9.88 -8.74 -15.75
C MET A 543 10.43 -9.27 -14.43
N GLU A 544 11.72 -9.63 -14.37
CA GLU A 544 12.35 -10.14 -13.15
C GLU A 544 12.19 -9.17 -11.96
N TRP A 545 12.41 -7.88 -12.19
CA TRP A 545 12.23 -6.85 -11.17
C TRP A 545 10.76 -6.61 -10.80
N TYR A 546 9.85 -6.63 -11.78
CA TYR A 546 8.43 -6.55 -11.50
C TYR A 546 7.92 -7.77 -10.72
N LEU A 547 8.44 -8.96 -10.98
CA LEU A 547 8.11 -10.18 -10.24
C LEU A 547 8.50 -10.07 -8.77
N LYS A 548 9.74 -9.67 -8.48
CA LYS A 548 10.20 -9.44 -7.10
C LYS A 548 9.34 -8.42 -6.34
N ALA A 549 8.89 -7.36 -7.03
CA ALA A 549 7.99 -6.37 -6.44
C ALA A 549 6.58 -6.95 -6.23
N ALA A 550 6.07 -7.70 -7.22
CA ALA A 550 4.73 -8.27 -7.20
C ALA A 550 4.56 -9.41 -6.17
N ASP A 551 5.62 -10.17 -5.90
CA ASP A 551 5.68 -11.21 -4.85
C ASP A 551 5.58 -10.60 -3.45
N GLN A 552 5.92 -9.32 -3.31
CA GLN A 552 5.69 -8.50 -2.11
C GLN A 552 4.39 -7.70 -2.20
N GLU A 553 3.45 -8.16 -3.03
CA GLU A 553 2.13 -7.57 -3.24
C GLU A 553 2.14 -6.13 -3.77
N HIS A 554 3.24 -5.65 -4.35
CA HIS A 554 3.30 -4.28 -4.87
C HIS A 554 2.36 -4.08 -6.06
N MET A 555 1.25 -3.36 -5.82
CA MET A 555 0.17 -3.06 -6.76
C MET A 555 0.64 -2.73 -8.20
N ARG A 556 1.56 -1.77 -8.36
CA ARG A 556 2.04 -1.36 -9.69
C ARG A 556 2.96 -2.40 -10.35
N GLY A 557 3.64 -3.21 -9.54
CA GLY A 557 4.45 -4.34 -10.02
C GLY A 557 3.57 -5.41 -10.64
N GLN A 558 2.51 -5.82 -9.92
CA GLN A 558 1.49 -6.76 -10.41
C GLN A 558 0.84 -6.26 -11.70
N TYR A 559 0.38 -5.01 -11.75
CA TYR A 559 -0.18 -4.44 -12.98
C TYR A 559 0.81 -4.45 -14.15
N SER A 560 2.08 -4.12 -13.89
CA SER A 560 3.11 -4.07 -14.94
C SER A 560 3.43 -5.47 -15.49
N LEU A 561 3.42 -6.51 -14.66
CA LEU A 561 3.50 -7.90 -15.12
C LEU A 561 2.32 -8.24 -16.03
N GLY A 562 1.10 -7.86 -15.64
CA GLY A 562 -0.08 -8.07 -16.47
C GLY A 562 0.06 -7.43 -17.85
N VAL A 563 0.61 -6.22 -17.92
CA VAL A 563 0.92 -5.53 -19.18
C VAL A 563 1.97 -6.29 -20.02
N LEU A 564 3.05 -6.79 -19.41
CA LEU A 564 4.07 -7.56 -20.13
C LEU A 564 3.49 -8.84 -20.75
N TYR A 565 2.66 -9.58 -20.01
CA TYR A 565 1.97 -10.77 -20.52
C TYR A 565 0.94 -10.44 -21.61
N ARG A 566 0.17 -9.35 -21.45
CA ARG A 566 -0.78 -8.88 -22.46
C ARG A 566 -0.09 -8.52 -23.78
N ASP A 567 1.08 -7.88 -23.71
CA ASP A 567 1.80 -7.38 -24.88
C ASP A 567 2.77 -8.42 -25.47
N GLY A 568 3.11 -9.48 -24.73
CA GLY A 568 4.13 -10.46 -25.12
C GLY A 568 5.55 -9.86 -25.13
N LYS A 569 5.85 -8.95 -24.18
CA LYS A 569 7.14 -8.27 -24.09
C LYS A 569 8.01 -8.91 -23.01
N GLY A 570 9.11 -9.54 -23.40
CA GLY A 570 9.97 -10.31 -22.50
C GLY A 570 9.40 -11.68 -22.09
N VAL A 571 8.16 -11.98 -22.51
CA VAL A 571 7.44 -13.23 -22.29
C VAL A 571 6.57 -13.54 -23.50
N SER A 572 6.15 -14.79 -23.64
CA SER A 572 5.09 -15.13 -24.60
C SER A 572 3.78 -14.46 -24.19
N LYS A 573 3.03 -13.99 -25.19
CA LYS A 573 1.72 -13.35 -24.98
C LYS A 573 0.77 -14.33 -24.31
N ASP A 574 0.19 -13.93 -23.18
CA ASP A 574 -0.71 -14.77 -22.38
C ASP A 574 -1.75 -13.88 -21.67
N TYR A 575 -2.96 -13.82 -22.23
CA TYR A 575 -4.01 -12.98 -21.68
C TYR A 575 -4.60 -13.52 -20.37
N ARG A 576 -4.48 -14.84 -20.08
CA ARG A 576 -4.94 -15.42 -18.82
C ARG A 576 -4.02 -15.05 -17.67
N LYS A 577 -2.71 -15.15 -17.86
CA LYS A 577 -1.73 -14.63 -16.88
C LYS A 577 -1.86 -13.12 -16.71
N ALA A 578 -2.12 -12.39 -17.79
CA ALA A 578 -2.40 -10.96 -17.68
C ALA A 578 -3.62 -10.69 -16.78
N MET A 579 -4.71 -11.43 -16.97
CA MET A 579 -5.92 -11.37 -16.15
C MET A 579 -5.63 -11.67 -14.66
N GLU A 580 -4.87 -12.72 -14.35
CA GLU A 580 -4.49 -13.07 -12.97
C GLU A 580 -3.76 -11.92 -12.27
N TRP A 581 -2.76 -11.34 -12.93
CA TRP A 581 -2.01 -10.21 -12.37
C TRP A 581 -2.84 -8.93 -12.27
N TYR A 582 -3.71 -8.68 -13.25
CA TYR A 582 -4.64 -7.55 -13.17
C TYR A 582 -5.64 -7.71 -12.04
N LEU A 583 -6.18 -8.91 -11.78
CA LEU A 583 -7.08 -9.16 -10.66
C LEU A 583 -6.41 -8.82 -9.32
N LYS A 584 -5.19 -9.33 -9.08
CA LYS A 584 -4.43 -9.01 -7.85
C LYS A 584 -4.23 -7.50 -7.65
N ALA A 585 -3.92 -6.76 -8.73
CA ALA A 585 -3.76 -5.31 -8.66
C ALA A 585 -5.12 -4.58 -8.50
N ALA A 586 -6.18 -5.11 -9.10
CA ALA A 586 -7.53 -4.56 -9.04
C ALA A 586 -8.20 -4.77 -7.67
N ASP A 587 -7.88 -5.87 -6.98
CA ASP A 587 -8.33 -6.17 -5.61
C ASP A 587 -7.73 -5.18 -4.60
N GLN A 588 -6.53 -4.64 -4.90
CA GLN A 588 -5.94 -3.52 -4.16
C GLN A 588 -6.50 -2.14 -4.60
N GLY A 589 -7.47 -2.11 -5.52
CA GLY A 589 -8.16 -0.91 -5.96
C GLY A 589 -7.57 -0.21 -7.20
N LEU A 590 -6.58 -0.77 -7.90
CA LEU A 590 -5.96 -0.07 -9.03
C LEU A 590 -6.91 0.08 -10.24
N ALA A 591 -7.40 1.29 -10.50
CA ALA A 591 -8.31 1.59 -11.61
C ALA A 591 -7.77 1.19 -13.00
N ALA A 592 -6.46 1.33 -13.24
CA ALA A 592 -5.85 0.92 -14.51
C ALA A 592 -5.92 -0.59 -14.76
N ALA A 593 -5.80 -1.39 -13.69
CA ALA A 593 -5.97 -2.84 -13.77
C ALA A 593 -7.45 -3.21 -13.99
N GLN A 594 -8.37 -2.57 -13.28
CA GLN A 594 -9.82 -2.73 -13.48
C GLN A 594 -10.23 -2.42 -14.92
N ASN A 595 -9.76 -1.31 -15.50
CA ASN A 595 -9.98 -0.98 -16.90
C ASN A 595 -9.39 -2.06 -17.83
N SER A 596 -8.18 -2.55 -17.55
CA SER A 596 -7.54 -3.56 -18.39
C SER A 596 -8.32 -4.89 -18.38
N ILE A 597 -8.88 -5.28 -17.23
CA ILE A 597 -9.80 -6.43 -17.12
C ILE A 597 -11.05 -6.20 -17.98
N GLY A 598 -11.64 -5.00 -17.89
CA GLY A 598 -12.79 -4.64 -18.71
C GLY A 598 -12.50 -4.76 -20.21
N VAL A 599 -11.32 -4.33 -20.67
CA VAL A 599 -10.87 -4.48 -22.06
C VAL A 599 -10.74 -5.96 -22.45
N LEU A 600 -10.18 -6.82 -21.59
CA LEU A 600 -10.06 -8.25 -21.89
C LEU A 600 -11.43 -8.91 -22.11
N TYR A 601 -12.41 -8.62 -21.26
CA TYR A 601 -13.78 -9.10 -21.44
C TYR A 601 -14.48 -8.49 -22.66
N HIS A 602 -14.24 -7.21 -22.95
CA HIS A 602 -14.78 -6.54 -24.13
C HIS A 602 -14.28 -7.18 -25.43
N ASP A 603 -12.99 -7.52 -25.51
CA ASP A 603 -12.37 -8.05 -26.72
C ASP A 603 -12.53 -9.57 -26.86
N GLY A 604 -12.64 -10.30 -25.75
CA GLY A 604 -12.75 -11.76 -25.73
C GLY A 604 -11.42 -12.47 -26.03
N LYS A 605 -10.29 -11.94 -25.55
CA LYS A 605 -8.93 -12.44 -25.78
C LYS A 605 -8.55 -13.48 -24.71
N ASP A 606 -8.58 -14.77 -25.04
CA ASP A 606 -8.41 -15.94 -24.14
C ASP A 606 -9.35 -16.04 -22.92
N VAL A 607 -10.20 -15.02 -22.74
CA VAL A 607 -11.38 -15.02 -21.88
C VAL A 607 -12.63 -14.90 -22.76
N PRO A 608 -13.75 -15.57 -22.42
CA PRO A 608 -15.00 -15.41 -23.17
C PRO A 608 -15.43 -13.95 -23.22
N LYS A 609 -15.84 -13.50 -24.40
CA LYS A 609 -16.34 -12.15 -24.59
C LYS A 609 -17.60 -11.92 -23.75
N ASP A 610 -17.57 -10.92 -22.87
CA ASP A 610 -18.65 -10.64 -21.94
C ASP A 610 -18.77 -9.12 -21.72
N TYR A 611 -19.72 -8.51 -22.41
CA TYR A 611 -19.91 -7.06 -22.35
C TYR A 611 -20.51 -6.59 -21.01
N GLN A 612 -21.23 -7.46 -20.29
CA GLN A 612 -21.77 -7.11 -18.97
C GLN A 612 -20.64 -7.05 -17.94
N LYS A 613 -19.77 -8.05 -17.91
CA LYS A 613 -18.56 -8.00 -17.07
C LYS A 613 -17.64 -6.87 -17.46
N ALA A 614 -17.46 -6.60 -18.75
CA ALA A 614 -16.68 -5.46 -19.21
C ALA A 614 -17.24 -4.14 -18.62
N MET A 615 -18.56 -3.96 -18.70
CA MET A 615 -19.26 -2.80 -18.12
C MET A 615 -19.04 -2.68 -16.61
N GLU A 616 -19.18 -3.76 -15.85
CA GLU A 616 -18.96 -3.76 -14.39
C GLU A 616 -17.54 -3.30 -14.01
N TRP A 617 -16.53 -3.84 -14.70
CA TRP A 617 -15.13 -3.46 -14.45
C TRP A 617 -14.80 -2.05 -14.91
N PHE A 618 -15.37 -1.61 -16.04
CA PHE A 618 -15.23 -0.23 -16.46
C PHE A 618 -15.87 0.74 -15.48
N LEU A 619 -17.05 0.42 -14.91
CA LEU A 619 -17.69 1.26 -13.90
C LEU A 619 -16.81 1.40 -12.65
N LYS A 620 -16.27 0.30 -12.12
CA LYS A 620 -15.33 0.34 -10.98
C LYS A 620 -14.13 1.26 -11.23
N ALA A 621 -13.56 1.23 -12.44
CA ALA A 621 -12.46 2.11 -12.81
C ALA A 621 -12.93 3.57 -13.02
N ALA A 622 -14.10 3.75 -13.63
CA ALA A 622 -14.67 5.06 -13.93
C ALA A 622 -15.12 5.83 -12.68
N ASP A 623 -15.58 5.12 -11.64
CA ASP A 623 -15.93 5.68 -10.32
C ASP A 623 -14.71 6.27 -9.61
N GLN A 624 -13.50 5.78 -9.94
CA GLN A 624 -12.23 6.35 -9.52
C GLN A 624 -11.70 7.45 -10.47
N GLY A 625 -12.49 7.87 -11.46
CA GLY A 625 -12.11 8.88 -12.44
C GLY A 625 -11.26 8.38 -13.60
N HIS A 626 -11.16 7.06 -13.85
CA HIS A 626 -10.33 6.55 -14.95
C HIS A 626 -10.91 6.89 -16.32
N THR A 627 -10.27 7.83 -17.03
CA THR A 627 -10.78 8.44 -18.27
C THR A 627 -11.00 7.44 -19.42
N ALA A 628 -10.08 6.48 -19.62
CA ALA A 628 -10.25 5.48 -20.68
C ALA A 628 -11.41 4.51 -20.40
N ALA A 629 -11.73 4.28 -19.12
CA ALA A 629 -12.86 3.43 -18.74
C ALA A 629 -14.19 4.15 -19.00
N GLN A 630 -14.27 5.43 -18.63
CA GLN A 630 -15.40 6.32 -18.97
C GLN A 630 -15.66 6.35 -20.49
N SER A 631 -14.60 6.50 -21.29
CA SER A 631 -14.71 6.43 -22.76
C SER A 631 -15.19 5.06 -23.24
N SER A 632 -14.71 3.97 -22.64
CA SER A 632 -15.13 2.60 -23.01
C SER A 632 -16.60 2.34 -22.69
N ILE A 633 -17.13 2.89 -21.59
CA ILE A 633 -18.55 2.84 -21.26
C ILE A 633 -19.38 3.59 -22.32
N GLY A 634 -18.91 4.76 -22.78
CA GLY A 634 -19.54 5.49 -23.88
C GLY A 634 -19.66 4.63 -25.15
N VAL A 635 -18.61 3.87 -25.48
CA VAL A 635 -18.60 2.95 -26.64
C VAL A 635 -19.62 1.81 -26.47
N LEU A 636 -19.79 1.27 -25.26
CA LEU A 636 -20.77 0.22 -24.99
C LEU A 636 -22.21 0.73 -25.20
N TYR A 637 -22.53 1.92 -24.69
CA TYR A 637 -23.85 2.55 -24.90
C TYR A 637 -24.09 2.93 -26.35
N GLN A 638 -23.10 3.50 -27.03
CA GLN A 638 -23.22 3.90 -28.44
C GLN A 638 -23.54 2.71 -29.34
N ASN A 639 -22.98 1.54 -29.04
CA ASN A 639 -23.13 0.34 -29.87
C ASN A 639 -24.20 -0.64 -29.36
N GLY A 640 -24.79 -0.39 -28.18
CA GLY A 640 -25.74 -1.32 -27.56
C GLY A 640 -25.11 -2.67 -27.18
N LYS A 641 -23.88 -2.65 -26.67
CA LYS A 641 -23.09 -3.85 -26.34
C LYS A 641 -23.14 -4.10 -24.84
N GLY A 642 -23.83 -5.15 -24.40
CA GLY A 642 -24.04 -5.45 -22.97
C GLY A 642 -25.08 -4.57 -22.28
N VAL A 643 -25.52 -3.49 -22.95
CA VAL A 643 -26.58 -2.56 -22.54
C VAL A 643 -27.41 -2.17 -23.75
N PRO A 644 -28.66 -1.70 -23.58
CA PRO A 644 -29.43 -1.11 -24.68
C PRO A 644 -28.69 0.07 -25.31
N LYS A 645 -28.79 0.20 -26.63
CA LYS A 645 -28.18 1.30 -27.38
C LYS A 645 -28.79 2.64 -26.93
N ASP A 646 -27.95 3.56 -26.47
CA ASP A 646 -28.37 4.85 -25.92
C ASP A 646 -27.31 5.92 -26.19
N TYR A 647 -27.54 6.77 -27.19
CA TYR A 647 -26.59 7.82 -27.54
C TYR A 647 -26.53 8.95 -26.50
N ARG A 648 -27.59 9.17 -25.72
CA ARG A 648 -27.60 10.23 -24.69
C ARG A 648 -26.70 9.83 -23.53
N LYS A 649 -26.80 8.58 -23.07
CA LYS A 649 -25.85 8.03 -22.09
C LYS A 649 -24.43 7.95 -22.64
N ALA A 650 -24.26 7.58 -23.90
CA ALA A 650 -22.94 7.61 -24.54
C ALA A 650 -22.33 9.01 -24.50
N MET A 651 -23.12 10.04 -24.83
CA MET A 651 -22.71 11.45 -24.75
C MET A 651 -22.28 11.84 -23.33
N GLU A 652 -23.07 11.51 -22.31
CA GLU A 652 -22.74 11.81 -20.91
C GLU A 652 -21.38 11.22 -20.50
N TRP A 653 -21.12 9.96 -20.85
CA TRP A 653 -19.85 9.30 -20.53
C TRP A 653 -18.67 9.81 -21.35
N TYR A 654 -18.86 10.07 -22.64
CA TYR A 654 -17.83 10.68 -23.47
C TYR A 654 -17.50 12.09 -22.97
N GLN A 655 -18.49 12.89 -22.59
CA GLN A 655 -18.27 14.24 -22.06
C GLN A 655 -17.40 14.21 -20.79
N LYS A 656 -17.72 13.33 -19.83
CA LYS A 656 -16.90 13.14 -18.62
C LYS A 656 -15.42 12.84 -18.94
N ALA A 657 -15.16 11.96 -19.90
CA ALA A 657 -13.79 11.61 -20.31
C ALA A 657 -13.13 12.73 -21.15
N ALA A 658 -13.91 13.41 -22.00
CA ALA A 658 -13.45 14.46 -22.89
C ALA A 658 -13.05 15.73 -22.15
N ASP A 659 -13.77 16.08 -21.08
CA ASP A 659 -13.47 17.19 -20.18
C ASP A 659 -12.15 16.98 -19.42
N GLN A 660 -11.78 15.72 -19.17
CA GLN A 660 -10.49 15.34 -18.61
C GLN A 660 -9.39 15.16 -19.68
N GLY A 661 -9.67 15.51 -20.94
CA GLY A 661 -8.69 15.53 -22.02
C GLY A 661 -8.56 14.24 -22.83
N HIS A 662 -9.40 13.22 -22.64
CA HIS A 662 -9.25 11.96 -23.37
C HIS A 662 -9.55 12.09 -24.88
N ALA A 663 -8.52 12.00 -25.74
CA ALA A 663 -8.62 12.30 -27.16
C ALA A 663 -9.69 11.49 -27.93
N ILE A 664 -9.83 10.18 -27.65
CA ILE A 664 -10.84 9.33 -28.30
C ILE A 664 -12.25 9.76 -27.86
N ALA A 665 -12.43 10.15 -26.60
CA ALA A 665 -13.72 10.60 -26.11
C ALA A 665 -14.08 11.96 -26.72
N GLN A 666 -13.12 12.89 -26.82
CA GLN A 666 -13.31 14.16 -27.52
C GLN A 666 -13.70 13.95 -28.98
N TYR A 667 -13.04 13.03 -29.69
CA TYR A 667 -13.42 12.66 -31.05
C TYR A 667 -14.87 12.13 -31.11
N ASN A 668 -15.23 11.18 -30.25
CA ASN A 668 -16.57 10.60 -30.23
C ASN A 668 -17.66 11.62 -29.84
N THR A 669 -17.38 12.52 -28.91
CA THR A 669 -18.25 13.67 -28.59
C THR A 669 -18.47 14.54 -29.83
N GLY A 670 -17.41 14.81 -30.59
CA GLY A 670 -17.52 15.51 -31.87
C GLY A 670 -18.38 14.78 -32.90
N GLU A 671 -18.26 13.45 -33.01
CA GLU A 671 -19.08 12.63 -33.91
C GLU A 671 -20.56 12.66 -33.52
N LEU A 672 -20.89 12.59 -32.22
CA LEU A 672 -22.27 12.68 -31.75
C LEU A 672 -22.90 14.03 -32.10
N HIS A 673 -22.17 15.13 -31.95
CA HIS A 673 -22.61 16.46 -32.41
C HIS A 673 -22.72 16.57 -33.93
N TYR A 674 -21.77 15.98 -34.69
CA TYR A 674 -21.79 16.04 -36.16
C TYR A 674 -23.03 15.35 -36.74
N TYR A 675 -23.42 14.20 -36.19
CA TYR A 675 -24.57 13.44 -36.66
C TYR A 675 -25.89 13.78 -35.95
N GLY A 676 -25.85 14.52 -34.84
CA GLY A 676 -27.03 14.77 -34.00
C GLY A 676 -27.54 13.50 -33.29
N ASN A 677 -26.62 12.62 -32.89
CA ASN A 677 -26.97 11.38 -32.20
C ASN A 677 -26.95 11.60 -30.68
N GLY A 678 -28.13 11.56 -30.03
CA GLY A 678 -28.26 11.78 -28.59
C GLY A 678 -28.21 13.26 -28.17
N VAL A 679 -27.89 14.15 -29.11
CA VAL A 679 -27.86 15.62 -28.98
C VAL A 679 -28.34 16.25 -30.28
N SER A 680 -28.71 17.53 -30.28
CA SER A 680 -28.98 18.26 -31.52
C SER A 680 -27.73 18.32 -32.41
N GLN A 681 -27.92 18.19 -33.72
CA GLN A 681 -26.83 18.33 -34.68
C GLN A 681 -26.21 19.72 -34.59
N ASP A 682 -24.90 19.77 -34.39
CA ASP A 682 -24.16 21.01 -34.22
C ASP A 682 -22.73 20.85 -34.77
N TYR A 683 -22.51 21.38 -35.97
CA TYR A 683 -21.21 21.34 -36.63
C TYR A 683 -20.16 22.25 -35.97
N GLN A 684 -20.59 23.28 -35.26
CA GLN A 684 -19.68 24.16 -34.52
C GLN A 684 -19.10 23.41 -33.33
N GLN A 685 -19.95 22.76 -32.53
CA GLN A 685 -19.51 21.92 -31.41
C GLN A 685 -18.68 20.72 -31.88
N ALA A 686 -19.08 20.08 -32.98
CA ALA A 686 -18.29 19.01 -33.58
C ALA A 686 -16.86 19.48 -33.90
N LYS A 687 -16.71 20.65 -34.55
CA LYS A 687 -15.40 21.23 -34.85
C LYS A 687 -14.57 21.50 -33.59
N VAL A 688 -15.16 22.07 -32.54
CA VAL A 688 -14.47 22.35 -31.26
C VAL A 688 -13.89 21.07 -30.66
N TRP A 689 -14.70 20.02 -30.58
CA TRP A 689 -14.27 18.74 -30.01
C TRP A 689 -13.25 18.02 -30.90
N TYR A 690 -13.42 18.06 -32.22
CA TYR A 690 -12.42 17.52 -33.13
C TYR A 690 -11.08 18.24 -33.02
N LEU A 691 -11.06 19.57 -32.87
CA LEU A 691 -9.81 20.32 -32.70
C LEU A 691 -9.07 19.88 -31.44
N LYS A 692 -9.76 19.77 -30.30
CA LYS A 692 -9.16 19.28 -29.05
C LYS A 692 -8.53 17.88 -29.20
N ALA A 693 -9.20 16.97 -29.91
CA ALA A 693 -8.66 15.63 -30.18
C ALA A 693 -7.51 15.67 -31.19
N ALA A 694 -7.61 16.51 -32.22
CA ALA A 694 -6.62 16.65 -33.28
C ALA A 694 -5.30 17.29 -32.79
N ASP A 695 -5.37 18.22 -31.83
CA ASP A 695 -4.22 18.84 -31.15
C ASP A 695 -3.41 17.80 -30.37
N GLN A 696 -4.05 16.72 -29.92
CA GLN A 696 -3.42 15.55 -29.32
C GLN A 696 -2.96 14.50 -30.35
N GLY A 697 -3.10 14.80 -31.64
CA GLY A 697 -2.67 13.93 -32.74
C GLY A 697 -3.72 12.93 -33.22
N HIS A 698 -4.97 12.94 -32.73
CA HIS A 698 -5.97 11.93 -33.11
C HIS A 698 -6.31 11.97 -34.61
N ALA A 699 -5.90 10.96 -35.38
CA ALA A 699 -6.01 10.93 -36.83
C ALA A 699 -7.46 10.99 -37.36
N GLY A 700 -8.40 10.32 -36.68
CA GLY A 700 -9.82 10.37 -37.05
C GLY A 700 -10.42 11.78 -36.91
N ALA A 701 -9.97 12.54 -35.90
CA ALA A 701 -10.44 13.90 -35.67
C ALA A 701 -9.85 14.88 -36.70
N GLN A 702 -8.56 14.71 -37.03
CA GLN A 702 -7.91 15.45 -38.13
C GLN A 702 -8.64 15.20 -39.46
N TYR A 703 -9.01 13.95 -39.76
CA TYR A 703 -9.83 13.62 -40.92
C TYR A 703 -11.21 14.29 -40.88
N SER A 704 -11.94 14.22 -39.75
CA SER A 704 -13.28 14.81 -39.64
C SER A 704 -13.26 16.35 -39.78
N ILE A 705 -12.19 17.03 -39.36
CA ILE A 705 -12.00 18.47 -39.64
C ILE A 705 -11.81 18.70 -41.14
N GLY A 706 -11.00 17.87 -41.82
CA GLY A 706 -10.85 17.93 -43.27
C GLY A 706 -12.18 17.76 -44.01
N VAL A 707 -13.06 16.89 -43.49
CA VAL A 707 -14.42 16.70 -44.02
C VAL A 707 -15.28 17.96 -43.85
N LEU A 708 -15.21 18.65 -42.70
CA LEU A 708 -15.94 19.91 -42.49
C LEU A 708 -15.57 20.98 -43.53
N TYR A 709 -14.26 21.15 -43.79
CA TYR A 709 -13.76 22.08 -44.81
C TYR A 709 -14.09 21.65 -46.24
N ARG A 710 -14.02 20.34 -46.54
CA ARG A 710 -14.39 19.82 -47.87
C ARG A 710 -15.87 20.08 -48.17
N ASP A 711 -16.75 19.87 -47.19
CA ASP A 711 -18.19 19.95 -47.39
C ASP A 711 -18.74 21.36 -47.20
N GLY A 712 -17.99 22.26 -46.56
CA GLY A 712 -18.46 23.61 -46.22
C GLY A 712 -19.47 23.62 -45.07
N LYS A 713 -19.33 22.67 -44.13
CA LYS A 713 -20.24 22.54 -42.98
C LYS A 713 -19.74 23.42 -41.83
N TYR A 714 -20.51 24.45 -41.48
CA TYR A 714 -20.16 25.53 -40.52
C TYR A 714 -18.98 26.43 -40.95
N VAL A 715 -17.95 25.87 -41.59
CA VAL A 715 -16.86 26.62 -42.22
C VAL A 715 -17.11 26.79 -43.72
N PRO A 716 -16.61 27.85 -44.36
CA PRO A 716 -16.60 27.94 -45.82
C PRO A 716 -15.88 26.74 -46.45
N LYS A 717 -16.37 26.30 -47.61
CA LYS A 717 -15.75 25.22 -48.37
C LYS A 717 -14.34 25.63 -48.79
N ASP A 718 -13.34 24.86 -48.36
CA ASP A 718 -11.92 25.12 -48.61
C ASP A 718 -11.16 23.80 -48.78
N TYR A 719 -10.80 23.47 -50.02
CA TYR A 719 -10.08 22.24 -50.33
C TYR A 719 -8.61 22.27 -49.92
N GLN A 720 -7.98 23.43 -49.79
CA GLN A 720 -6.59 23.53 -49.33
C GLN A 720 -6.50 23.23 -47.84
N GLN A 721 -7.40 23.80 -47.04
CA GLN A 721 -7.52 23.47 -45.62
C GLN A 721 -7.89 21.99 -45.42
N ALA A 722 -8.84 21.47 -46.20
CA ALA A 722 -9.19 20.06 -46.16
C ALA A 722 -7.98 19.16 -46.44
N MET A 723 -7.19 19.49 -47.48
CA MET A 723 -5.97 18.76 -47.81
C MET A 723 -4.94 18.79 -46.69
N GLY A 724 -4.70 19.95 -46.07
CA GLY A 724 -3.75 20.08 -44.95
C GLY A 724 -4.11 19.16 -43.78
N TRP A 725 -5.40 19.07 -43.44
CA TRP A 725 -5.90 18.18 -42.40
C TRP A 725 -5.88 16.70 -42.80
N TYR A 726 -6.27 16.37 -44.03
CA TYR A 726 -6.15 15.00 -44.54
C TYR A 726 -4.70 14.53 -44.58
N GLN A 727 -3.75 15.39 -44.94
CA GLN A 727 -2.33 15.04 -44.96
C GLN A 727 -1.82 14.63 -43.57
N LYS A 728 -2.20 15.36 -42.51
CA LYS A 728 -1.85 15.02 -41.13
C LYS A 728 -2.36 13.62 -40.75
N ALA A 729 -3.62 13.31 -41.04
CA ALA A 729 -4.21 11.99 -40.76
C ALA A 729 -3.61 10.89 -41.65
N ALA A 730 -3.37 11.16 -42.93
CA ALA A 730 -2.83 10.22 -43.90
C ALA A 730 -1.38 9.83 -43.58
N ASN A 731 -0.57 10.76 -43.07
CA ASN A 731 0.80 10.51 -42.60
C ASN A 731 0.85 9.56 -41.39
N GLN A 732 -0.25 9.48 -40.63
CA GLN A 732 -0.43 8.50 -39.55
C GLN A 732 -1.02 7.17 -40.04
N GLY A 733 -1.20 7.00 -41.34
CA GLY A 733 -1.74 5.79 -41.94
C GLY A 733 -3.26 5.74 -42.07
N TYR A 734 -4.01 6.80 -41.75
CA TYR A 734 -5.47 6.74 -41.75
C TYR A 734 -6.06 6.56 -43.18
N ALA A 735 -6.59 5.37 -43.46
CA ALA A 735 -7.00 4.94 -44.81
C ALA A 735 -8.02 5.88 -45.48
N SER A 736 -9.03 6.36 -44.75
CA SER A 736 -10.04 7.29 -45.31
C SER A 736 -9.44 8.65 -45.68
N ALA A 737 -8.41 9.11 -44.96
CA ALA A 737 -7.69 10.33 -45.31
C ALA A 737 -6.82 10.12 -46.54
N GLN A 738 -6.12 8.98 -46.64
CA GLN A 738 -5.35 8.61 -47.84
C GLN A 738 -6.25 8.52 -49.08
N TYR A 739 -7.43 7.90 -48.94
CA TYR A 739 -8.42 7.89 -50.01
C TYR A 739 -8.87 9.32 -50.40
N SER A 740 -9.19 10.16 -49.42
CA SER A 740 -9.57 11.57 -49.69
C SER A 740 -8.45 12.36 -50.36
N MET A 741 -7.19 12.13 -50.00
CA MET A 741 -6.04 12.70 -50.70
C MET A 741 -6.02 12.28 -52.18
N GLY A 742 -6.23 10.99 -52.46
CA GLY A 742 -6.35 10.50 -53.82
C GLY A 742 -7.49 11.14 -54.61
N VAL A 743 -8.64 11.39 -53.96
CA VAL A 743 -9.77 12.10 -54.57
C VAL A 743 -9.43 13.55 -54.90
N LEU A 744 -8.75 14.27 -54.01
CA LEU A 744 -8.35 15.66 -54.26
C LEU A 744 -7.38 15.78 -55.45
N TYR A 745 -6.39 14.90 -55.54
CA TYR A 745 -5.48 14.84 -56.69
C TYR A 745 -6.16 14.44 -58.00
N ARG A 746 -7.07 13.46 -57.96
CA ARG A 746 -7.82 13.01 -59.15
C ARG A 746 -8.70 14.14 -59.70
N ASP A 747 -9.34 14.90 -58.83
CA ASP A 747 -10.29 15.96 -59.21
C ASP A 747 -9.62 17.32 -59.43
N GLY A 748 -8.34 17.50 -59.05
CA GLY A 748 -7.67 18.80 -59.09
C GLY A 748 -8.26 19.83 -58.12
N LYS A 749 -8.75 19.38 -56.95
CA LYS A 749 -9.41 20.24 -55.96
C LYS A 749 -8.45 20.63 -54.84
N GLY A 750 -8.09 21.92 -54.79
CA GLY A 750 -7.08 22.45 -53.85
C GLY A 750 -5.63 22.17 -54.28
N VAL A 751 -5.43 21.37 -55.32
CA VAL A 751 -4.15 21.02 -55.94
C VAL A 751 -4.32 20.86 -57.45
N PRO A 752 -3.25 21.00 -58.25
CA PRO A 752 -3.28 20.60 -59.65
C PRO A 752 -3.71 19.14 -59.81
N GLN A 753 -4.48 18.86 -60.85
CA GLN A 753 -4.93 17.51 -61.16
C GLN A 753 -3.73 16.59 -61.46
N ASP A 754 -3.65 15.46 -60.78
CA ASP A 754 -2.57 14.49 -60.92
C ASP A 754 -3.08 13.07 -60.63
N CYS A 755 -3.42 12.33 -61.68
CA CYS A 755 -3.96 10.97 -61.54
C CYS A 755 -2.89 9.96 -61.10
N GLN A 756 -1.60 10.24 -61.32
CA GLN A 756 -0.52 9.37 -60.88
C GLN A 756 -0.32 9.47 -59.37
N LYS A 757 -0.31 10.68 -58.81
CA LYS A 757 -0.34 10.87 -57.35
C LYS A 757 -1.63 10.34 -56.73
N ALA A 758 -2.76 10.48 -57.42
CA ALA A 758 -4.01 9.87 -56.95
C ALA A 758 -3.88 8.35 -56.80
N MET A 759 -3.28 7.69 -57.79
CA MET A 759 -2.99 6.24 -57.76
C MET A 759 -2.12 5.86 -56.56
N GLU A 760 -1.03 6.59 -56.29
CA GLU A 760 -0.16 6.33 -55.13
C GLU A 760 -0.92 6.40 -53.80
N TRP A 761 -1.77 7.41 -53.62
CA TRP A 761 -2.58 7.55 -52.41
C TRP A 761 -3.67 6.49 -52.30
N TYR A 762 -4.32 6.13 -53.40
CA TYR A 762 -5.30 5.06 -53.40
C TYR A 762 -4.67 3.71 -53.07
N LEU A 763 -3.46 3.41 -53.56
CA LEU A 763 -2.75 2.17 -53.23
C LEU A 763 -2.52 2.05 -51.72
N LYS A 764 -2.01 3.10 -51.07
CA LYS A 764 -1.81 3.11 -49.60
C LYS A 764 -3.10 2.81 -48.81
N ALA A 765 -4.24 3.35 -49.25
CA ALA A 765 -5.53 3.07 -48.63
C ALA A 765 -6.03 1.64 -48.97
N ALA A 766 -5.81 1.19 -50.20
CA ALA A 766 -6.23 -0.11 -50.70
C ALA A 766 -5.46 -1.27 -50.06
N ASP A 767 -4.18 -1.07 -49.71
CA ASP A 767 -3.34 -2.02 -48.98
C ASP A 767 -3.88 -2.28 -47.56
N GLN A 768 -4.62 -1.32 -47.01
CA GLN A 768 -5.36 -1.45 -45.76
C GLN A 768 -6.80 -1.98 -45.95
N GLY A 769 -7.14 -2.40 -47.17
CA GLY A 769 -8.44 -2.96 -47.51
C GLY A 769 -9.53 -1.93 -47.87
N HIS A 770 -9.23 -0.63 -48.03
CA HIS A 770 -10.26 0.39 -48.27
C HIS A 770 -10.98 0.21 -49.62
N ALA A 771 -12.21 -0.31 -49.59
CA ALA A 771 -12.95 -0.72 -50.80
C ALA A 771 -13.20 0.40 -51.82
N ALA A 772 -13.48 1.63 -51.37
CA ALA A 772 -13.67 2.75 -52.31
C ALA A 772 -12.34 3.15 -53.00
N ALA A 773 -11.20 2.96 -52.35
CA ALA A 773 -9.89 3.22 -52.96
C ALA A 773 -9.58 2.14 -54.02
N GLN A 774 -9.83 0.88 -53.69
CA GLN A 774 -9.73 -0.25 -54.63
C GLN A 774 -10.62 -0.03 -55.87
N ASN A 775 -11.85 0.41 -55.69
CA ASN A 775 -12.71 0.79 -56.81
C ASN A 775 -12.13 1.95 -57.64
N SER A 776 -11.64 3.01 -56.99
CA SER A 776 -11.02 4.14 -57.69
C SER A 776 -9.79 3.74 -58.50
N ILE A 777 -8.97 2.80 -58.00
CA ILE A 777 -7.86 2.23 -58.77
C ILE A 777 -8.37 1.51 -60.01
N GLY A 778 -9.42 0.70 -59.87
CA GLY A 778 -10.07 0.05 -61.00
C GLY A 778 -10.58 1.03 -62.06
N VAL A 779 -11.10 2.19 -61.63
CA VAL A 779 -11.51 3.27 -62.54
C VAL A 779 -10.32 3.87 -63.28
N LEU A 780 -9.19 4.12 -62.60
CA LEU A 780 -7.99 4.65 -63.25
C LEU A 780 -7.44 3.71 -64.33
N TYR A 781 -7.41 2.40 -64.06
CA TYR A 781 -7.02 1.40 -65.06
C TYR A 781 -8.03 1.26 -66.20
N ARG A 782 -9.33 1.30 -65.92
CA ARG A 782 -10.38 1.24 -66.94
C ARG A 782 -10.30 2.42 -67.91
N ASP A 783 -10.02 3.62 -67.38
CA ASP A 783 -10.02 4.87 -68.15
C ASP A 783 -8.63 5.23 -68.72
N GLY A 784 -7.57 4.49 -68.35
CA GLY A 784 -6.19 4.82 -68.75
C GLY A 784 -5.69 6.16 -68.20
N LYS A 785 -6.16 6.57 -67.02
CA LYS A 785 -5.83 7.88 -66.41
C LYS A 785 -4.73 7.74 -65.37
N GLY A 786 -3.55 8.30 -65.67
CA GLY A 786 -2.36 8.20 -64.80
C GLY A 786 -1.64 6.85 -64.87
N VAL A 787 -2.22 5.87 -65.58
CA VAL A 787 -1.67 4.54 -65.88
C VAL A 787 -2.16 4.12 -67.28
N PRO A 788 -1.44 3.23 -68.00
CA PRO A 788 -1.96 2.65 -69.24
C PRO A 788 -3.30 1.95 -69.02
N GLN A 789 -4.20 2.06 -69.99
CA GLN A 789 -5.51 1.41 -69.92
C GLN A 789 -5.34 -0.11 -69.85
N ASP A 790 -6.00 -0.74 -68.87
CA ASP A 790 -5.92 -2.17 -68.62
C ASP A 790 -7.20 -2.67 -67.96
N TYR A 791 -8.09 -3.28 -68.76
CA TYR A 791 -9.35 -3.81 -68.25
C TYR A 791 -9.18 -5.05 -67.36
N GLN A 792 -8.10 -5.82 -67.52
CA GLN A 792 -7.83 -6.97 -66.66
C GLN A 792 -7.47 -6.51 -65.25
N LYS A 793 -6.57 -5.54 -65.12
CA LYS A 793 -6.26 -4.92 -63.82
C LYS A 793 -7.46 -4.20 -63.24
N ALA A 794 -8.26 -3.52 -64.06
CA ALA A 794 -9.51 -2.91 -63.60
C ALA A 794 -10.44 -3.96 -62.97
N MET A 795 -10.60 -5.12 -63.62
CA MET A 795 -11.40 -6.24 -63.12
C MET A 795 -10.89 -6.76 -61.78
N GLU A 796 -9.58 -6.98 -61.64
CA GLU A 796 -8.98 -7.44 -60.37
C GLU A 796 -9.28 -6.49 -59.21
N TRP A 797 -9.10 -5.18 -59.42
CA TRP A 797 -9.34 -4.17 -58.39
C TRP A 797 -10.83 -3.97 -58.07
N TYR A 798 -11.69 -3.93 -59.09
CA TYR A 798 -13.13 -3.91 -58.86
C TYR A 798 -13.57 -5.13 -58.07
N ARG A 799 -13.00 -6.31 -58.36
CA ARG A 799 -13.39 -7.53 -57.67
C ARG A 799 -13.05 -7.51 -56.18
N LYS A 800 -11.85 -7.05 -55.82
CA LYS A 800 -11.44 -6.84 -54.42
C LYS A 800 -12.44 -5.97 -53.63
N ALA A 801 -12.91 -4.87 -54.24
CA ALA A 801 -13.89 -3.99 -53.63
C ALA A 801 -15.32 -4.59 -53.62
N ALA A 802 -15.69 -5.30 -54.70
CA ALA A 802 -17.00 -5.89 -54.90
C ALA A 802 -17.26 -7.06 -53.94
N ASP A 803 -16.23 -7.84 -53.63
CA ASP A 803 -16.29 -8.95 -52.66
C ASP A 803 -16.45 -8.43 -51.22
N GLN A 804 -15.97 -7.22 -50.93
CA GLN A 804 -16.28 -6.49 -49.69
C GLN A 804 -17.67 -5.84 -49.70
N GLY A 805 -18.41 -5.97 -50.80
CA GLY A 805 -19.77 -5.45 -50.93
C GLY A 805 -19.87 -4.00 -51.42
N HIS A 806 -18.82 -3.40 -51.97
CA HIS A 806 -18.90 -2.02 -52.48
C HIS A 806 -19.80 -1.94 -53.72
N ALA A 807 -20.97 -1.29 -53.61
CA ALA A 807 -22.02 -1.35 -54.62
C ALA A 807 -21.59 -0.84 -56.01
N VAL A 808 -20.82 0.25 -56.07
CA VAL A 808 -20.29 0.79 -57.34
C VAL A 808 -19.29 -0.18 -57.97
N ALA A 809 -18.49 -0.87 -57.16
CA ALA A 809 -17.53 -1.85 -57.69
C ALA A 809 -18.23 -3.11 -58.18
N GLN A 810 -19.30 -3.53 -57.50
CA GLN A 810 -20.17 -4.61 -57.97
C GLN A 810 -20.80 -4.25 -59.32
N TYR A 811 -21.32 -3.02 -59.46
CA TYR A 811 -21.80 -2.53 -60.76
C TYR A 811 -20.71 -2.54 -61.84
N ASN A 812 -19.52 -1.99 -61.56
CA ASN A 812 -18.41 -1.95 -62.51
C ASN A 812 -17.92 -3.35 -62.91
N THR A 813 -17.92 -4.30 -61.97
CA THR A 813 -17.63 -5.73 -62.25
C THR A 813 -18.67 -6.32 -63.20
N GLY A 814 -19.95 -5.99 -62.99
CA GLY A 814 -21.04 -6.37 -63.88
C GLY A 814 -20.89 -5.80 -65.30
N GLU A 815 -20.51 -4.53 -65.41
CA GLU A 815 -20.24 -3.85 -66.69
C GLU A 815 -19.13 -4.55 -67.48
N LEU A 816 -18.00 -4.90 -66.85
CA LEU A 816 -16.90 -5.58 -67.53
C LEU A 816 -17.33 -6.95 -68.08
N HIS A 817 -18.11 -7.72 -67.32
CA HIS A 817 -18.70 -8.97 -67.80
C HIS A 817 -19.75 -8.78 -68.91
N TYR A 818 -20.55 -7.71 -68.85
CA TYR A 818 -21.59 -7.44 -69.83
C TYR A 818 -21.01 -7.10 -71.21
N TYR A 819 -19.97 -6.26 -71.25
CA TYR A 819 -19.30 -5.87 -72.49
C TYR A 819 -18.19 -6.83 -72.93
N GLY A 820 -17.66 -7.65 -72.01
CA GLY A 820 -16.52 -8.52 -72.29
C GLY A 820 -15.18 -7.78 -72.29
N ASN A 821 -15.06 -6.73 -71.47
CA ASN A 821 -13.85 -5.91 -71.37
C ASN A 821 -12.92 -6.49 -70.29
N GLY A 822 -11.75 -6.99 -70.70
CA GLY A 822 -10.77 -7.62 -69.80
C GLY A 822 -11.16 -9.04 -69.35
N VAL A 823 -12.37 -9.50 -69.66
CA VAL A 823 -12.89 -10.85 -69.37
C VAL A 823 -13.78 -11.31 -70.52
N SER A 824 -14.00 -12.62 -70.66
CA SER A 824 -15.01 -13.12 -71.61
C SER A 824 -16.39 -12.59 -71.26
N ARG A 825 -17.14 -12.20 -72.31
CA ARG A 825 -18.51 -11.70 -72.17
C ARG A 825 -19.41 -12.76 -71.52
N ASP A 826 -20.01 -12.42 -70.39
CA ASP A 826 -20.85 -13.34 -69.60
C ASP A 826 -22.01 -12.57 -68.96
N TYR A 827 -23.18 -12.67 -69.59
CA TYR A 827 -24.40 -12.02 -69.11
C TYR A 827 -24.93 -12.60 -67.78
N LYS A 828 -24.60 -13.86 -67.46
CA LYS A 828 -25.03 -14.49 -66.20
C LYS A 828 -24.22 -13.94 -65.04
N GLN A 829 -22.90 -13.78 -65.21
CA GLN A 829 -22.05 -13.09 -64.25
C GLN A 829 -22.44 -11.61 -64.12
N ALA A 830 -22.66 -10.92 -65.24
CA ALA A 830 -23.11 -9.52 -65.22
C ALA A 830 -24.39 -9.34 -64.41
N LYS A 831 -25.41 -10.18 -64.66
CA LYS A 831 -26.66 -10.20 -63.89
C LYS A 831 -26.42 -10.41 -62.40
N GLY A 832 -25.57 -11.38 -62.03
CA GLY A 832 -25.25 -11.67 -60.63
C GLY A 832 -24.65 -10.48 -59.90
N TRP A 833 -23.75 -9.74 -60.54
CA TRP A 833 -23.12 -8.54 -59.98
C TRP A 833 -24.06 -7.34 -59.94
N TYR A 834 -24.83 -7.10 -61.01
CA TYR A 834 -25.83 -6.04 -61.02
C TYR A 834 -26.89 -6.25 -59.94
N LEU A 835 -27.36 -7.48 -59.71
CA LEU A 835 -28.33 -7.77 -58.66
C LEU A 835 -27.78 -7.41 -57.28
N LYS A 836 -26.55 -7.82 -56.95
CA LYS A 836 -25.88 -7.47 -55.68
C LYS A 836 -25.79 -5.95 -55.48
N ALA A 837 -25.45 -5.19 -56.53
CA ALA A 837 -25.39 -3.74 -56.46
C ALA A 837 -26.78 -3.08 -56.37
N ALA A 838 -27.77 -3.62 -57.09
CA ALA A 838 -29.14 -3.13 -57.14
C ALA A 838 -29.89 -3.35 -55.81
N ASP A 839 -29.63 -4.47 -55.13
CA ASP A 839 -30.14 -4.77 -53.78
C ASP A 839 -29.62 -3.76 -52.74
N LYS A 840 -28.46 -3.14 -53.01
CA LYS A 840 -27.89 -2.02 -52.23
C LYS A 840 -28.36 -0.65 -52.73
N GLY A 841 -29.32 -0.61 -53.65
CA GLY A 841 -29.92 0.62 -54.16
C GLY A 841 -29.20 1.28 -55.33
N HIS A 842 -28.13 0.71 -55.89
CA HIS A 842 -27.36 1.37 -56.95
C HIS A 842 -28.20 1.58 -58.24
N ALA A 843 -28.53 2.85 -58.56
CA ALA A 843 -29.44 3.19 -59.65
C ALA A 843 -28.99 2.69 -61.03
N GLY A 844 -27.69 2.81 -61.35
CA GLY A 844 -27.15 2.28 -62.62
C GLY A 844 -27.27 0.75 -62.72
N ALA A 845 -27.16 0.04 -61.60
CA ALA A 845 -27.30 -1.41 -61.60
C ALA A 845 -28.77 -1.83 -61.75
N GLN A 846 -29.70 -1.10 -61.13
CA GLN A 846 -31.13 -1.27 -61.34
C GLN A 846 -31.51 -1.01 -62.80
N TYR A 847 -30.96 0.03 -63.43
CA TYR A 847 -31.12 0.26 -64.86
C TYR A 847 -30.59 -0.90 -65.70
N SER A 848 -29.35 -1.36 -65.47
CA SER A 848 -28.78 -2.49 -66.21
C SER A 848 -29.56 -3.80 -66.02
N MET A 849 -30.16 -4.02 -64.84
CA MET A 849 -31.11 -5.12 -64.63
C MET A 849 -32.35 -4.98 -65.52
N GLY A 850 -32.90 -3.78 -65.65
CA GLY A 850 -33.99 -3.51 -66.58
C GLY A 850 -33.62 -3.78 -68.04
N VAL A 851 -32.40 -3.41 -68.44
CA VAL A 851 -31.87 -3.68 -69.80
C VAL A 851 -31.76 -5.18 -70.07
N LEU A 852 -31.25 -5.97 -69.11
CA LEU A 852 -31.16 -7.43 -69.25
C LEU A 852 -32.52 -8.09 -69.49
N TYR A 853 -33.56 -7.68 -68.75
CA TYR A 853 -34.93 -8.18 -68.93
C TYR A 853 -35.59 -7.69 -70.22
N ARG A 854 -35.33 -6.44 -70.63
CA ARG A 854 -35.84 -5.88 -71.90
C ARG A 854 -35.26 -6.61 -73.10
N ASP A 855 -33.97 -6.93 -73.08
CA ASP A 855 -33.24 -7.52 -74.21
C ASP A 855 -33.28 -9.05 -74.20
N GLY A 856 -33.66 -9.67 -73.07
CA GLY A 856 -33.61 -11.13 -72.92
C GLY A 856 -32.19 -11.70 -72.81
N LYS A 857 -31.25 -10.92 -72.26
CA LYS A 857 -29.85 -11.35 -72.07
C LYS A 857 -29.70 -12.04 -70.71
N SER A 858 -29.26 -13.30 -70.70
CA SER A 858 -29.23 -14.18 -69.49
C SER A 858 -30.60 -14.51 -68.87
N VAL A 859 -31.69 -13.93 -69.34
CA VAL A 859 -33.06 -14.15 -68.85
C VAL A 859 -34.02 -14.18 -70.02
N ARG A 860 -35.20 -14.79 -69.83
CA ARG A 860 -36.28 -14.61 -70.81
C ARG A 860 -36.68 -13.14 -70.83
N LYS A 861 -36.92 -12.62 -72.03
CA LYS A 861 -37.44 -11.27 -72.27
C LYS A 861 -38.73 -11.03 -71.49
N ASP A 862 -38.75 -9.99 -70.66
CA ASP A 862 -39.84 -9.69 -69.71
C ASP A 862 -39.94 -8.17 -69.49
N TYR A 863 -40.87 -7.53 -70.20
CA TYR A 863 -41.08 -6.08 -70.13
C TYR A 863 -41.65 -5.59 -68.79
N PRO A 864 -42.64 -6.27 -68.15
CA PRO A 864 -43.10 -5.90 -66.81
C PRO A 864 -41.98 -5.88 -65.76
N ARG A 865 -41.07 -6.88 -65.77
CA ARG A 865 -39.91 -6.85 -64.87
C ARG A 865 -38.92 -5.76 -65.21
N ALA A 866 -38.68 -5.52 -66.50
CA ALA A 866 -37.84 -4.40 -66.93
C ALA A 866 -38.40 -3.05 -66.43
N MET A 867 -39.72 -2.85 -66.55
CA MET A 867 -40.43 -1.69 -66.06
C MET A 867 -40.23 -1.48 -64.55
N GLY A 868 -40.40 -2.54 -63.75
CA GLY A 868 -40.19 -2.47 -62.30
C GLY A 868 -38.76 -2.04 -61.92
N TRP A 869 -37.75 -2.51 -62.65
CA TRP A 869 -36.35 -2.12 -62.42
C TRP A 869 -36.05 -0.70 -62.89
N TYR A 870 -36.55 -0.31 -64.07
CA TYR A 870 -36.42 1.07 -64.55
C TYR A 870 -37.09 2.06 -63.60
N GLN A 871 -38.27 1.73 -63.05
CA GLN A 871 -38.95 2.60 -62.08
C GLN A 871 -38.09 2.86 -60.85
N LYS A 872 -37.44 1.83 -60.30
CA LYS A 872 -36.54 1.99 -59.14
C LYS A 872 -35.37 2.94 -59.45
N ALA A 873 -34.76 2.82 -60.63
CA ALA A 873 -33.67 3.71 -61.05
C ALA A 873 -34.16 5.12 -61.39
N ALA A 874 -35.31 5.25 -62.05
CA ALA A 874 -35.91 6.52 -62.47
C ALA A 874 -36.38 7.35 -61.26
N ASN A 875 -36.88 6.71 -60.20
CA ASN A 875 -37.21 7.36 -58.92
C ASN A 875 -35.99 7.97 -58.22
N GLN A 876 -34.80 7.48 -58.53
CA GLN A 876 -33.53 8.05 -58.08
C GLN A 876 -32.96 9.09 -59.06
N GLY A 877 -33.73 9.48 -60.08
CA GLY A 877 -33.31 10.45 -61.08
C GLY A 877 -32.43 9.90 -62.21
N TYR A 878 -32.29 8.58 -62.36
CA TYR A 878 -31.41 8.02 -63.40
C TYR A 878 -31.99 8.23 -64.80
N THR A 879 -31.36 9.11 -65.58
CA THR A 879 -31.87 9.65 -66.85
C THR A 879 -32.15 8.56 -67.90
N GLY A 880 -31.23 7.58 -68.05
CA GLY A 880 -31.43 6.47 -69.00
C GLY A 880 -32.62 5.57 -68.65
N ALA A 881 -32.95 5.46 -67.37
CA ALA A 881 -34.13 4.72 -66.91
C ALA A 881 -35.41 5.51 -67.18
N GLN A 882 -35.41 6.83 -66.96
CA GLN A 882 -36.54 7.70 -67.30
C GLN A 882 -36.85 7.67 -68.80
N TYR A 883 -35.83 7.76 -69.65
CA TYR A 883 -36.00 7.57 -71.09
C TYR A 883 -36.56 6.18 -71.43
N SER A 884 -36.01 5.12 -70.82
CA SER A 884 -36.48 3.76 -71.09
C SER A 884 -37.91 3.52 -70.60
N MET A 885 -38.33 4.16 -69.51
CA MET A 885 -39.72 4.17 -69.04
C MET A 885 -40.65 4.83 -70.06
N ALA A 886 -40.24 5.98 -70.60
CA ALA A 886 -40.99 6.70 -71.62
C ALA A 886 -41.19 5.85 -72.88
N VAL A 887 -40.15 5.16 -73.33
CA VAL A 887 -40.22 4.22 -74.47
C VAL A 887 -41.20 3.08 -74.20
N LEU A 888 -41.20 2.49 -72.99
CA LEU A 888 -42.13 1.40 -72.66
C LEU A 888 -43.59 1.86 -72.63
N TYR A 889 -43.88 3.06 -72.12
CA TYR A 889 -45.21 3.66 -72.18
C TYR A 889 -45.64 4.04 -73.59
N ARG A 890 -44.73 4.59 -74.42
CA ARG A 890 -45.00 4.93 -75.83
C ARG A 890 -45.36 3.68 -76.62
N ASP A 891 -44.63 2.59 -76.42
CA ASP A 891 -44.79 1.36 -77.20
C ASP A 891 -45.84 0.39 -76.60
N GLY A 892 -46.40 0.67 -75.42
CA GLY A 892 -47.30 -0.26 -74.72
C GLY A 892 -46.65 -1.59 -74.33
N LYS A 893 -45.33 -1.59 -74.04
CA LYS A 893 -44.55 -2.81 -73.75
C LYS A 893 -44.40 -3.03 -72.25
N GLY A 894 -45.11 -4.02 -71.73
CA GLY A 894 -45.10 -4.37 -70.29
C GLY A 894 -45.99 -3.48 -69.43
N VAL A 895 -46.58 -2.44 -70.01
CA VAL A 895 -47.63 -1.56 -69.47
C VAL A 895 -48.58 -1.17 -70.62
N PRO A 896 -49.84 -0.78 -70.35
CA PRO A 896 -50.71 -0.20 -71.37
C PRO A 896 -50.06 1.02 -72.04
N GLN A 897 -50.30 1.18 -73.33
CA GLN A 897 -49.80 2.35 -74.06
C GLN A 897 -50.41 3.63 -73.48
N ASP A 898 -49.55 4.60 -73.20
CA ASP A 898 -49.93 5.86 -72.58
C ASP A 898 -48.98 6.97 -73.04
N TYR A 899 -49.38 7.71 -74.08
CA TYR A 899 -48.57 8.79 -74.63
C TYR A 899 -48.38 9.95 -73.66
N GLN A 900 -49.37 10.22 -72.79
CA GLN A 900 -49.26 11.30 -71.81
C GLN A 900 -48.17 10.98 -70.78
N LYS A 901 -48.16 9.76 -70.23
CA LYS A 901 -47.08 9.30 -69.34
C LYS A 901 -45.74 9.17 -70.06
N ALA A 902 -45.73 8.74 -71.31
CA ALA A 902 -44.51 8.71 -72.11
C ALA A 902 -43.89 10.10 -72.22
N MET A 903 -44.70 11.12 -72.53
CA MET A 903 -44.29 12.52 -72.61
C MET A 903 -43.74 13.03 -71.27
N GLU A 904 -44.41 12.76 -70.14
CA GLU A 904 -43.92 13.14 -68.81
C GLU A 904 -42.52 12.58 -68.49
N TRP A 905 -42.28 11.32 -68.82
CA TRP A 905 -40.97 10.68 -68.60
C TRP A 905 -39.92 11.13 -69.61
N TYR A 906 -40.29 11.38 -70.87
CA TYR A 906 -39.39 11.97 -71.85
C TYR A 906 -38.96 13.37 -71.43
N LEU A 907 -39.87 14.22 -70.96
CA LEU A 907 -39.54 15.56 -70.46
C LEU A 907 -38.56 15.50 -69.28
N LYS A 908 -38.80 14.64 -68.29
CA LYS A 908 -37.86 14.46 -67.15
C LYS A 908 -36.44 14.11 -67.61
N ALA A 909 -36.32 13.25 -68.62
CA ALA A 909 -35.01 12.89 -69.18
C ALA A 909 -34.42 14.00 -70.07
N ALA A 910 -35.27 14.69 -70.84
CA ALA A 910 -34.89 15.76 -71.76
C ALA A 910 -34.41 17.02 -71.02
N ASP A 911 -35.03 17.36 -69.89
CA ASP A 911 -34.66 18.46 -68.99
C ASP A 911 -33.28 18.24 -68.34
N GLN A 912 -32.87 16.97 -68.20
CA GLN A 912 -31.53 16.58 -67.79
C GLN A 912 -30.53 16.52 -68.97
N GLY A 913 -30.95 16.94 -70.16
CA GLY A 913 -30.09 17.03 -71.34
C GLY A 913 -30.04 15.76 -72.21
N HIS A 914 -30.85 14.73 -71.96
CA HIS A 914 -30.77 13.48 -72.74
C HIS A 914 -31.19 13.69 -74.21
N ALA A 915 -30.23 13.72 -75.14
CA ALA A 915 -30.45 14.11 -76.54
C ALA A 915 -31.52 13.28 -77.25
N ALA A 916 -31.53 11.96 -77.07
CA ALA A 916 -32.58 11.11 -77.66
C ALA A 916 -33.96 11.37 -77.05
N ALA A 917 -34.04 11.77 -75.76
CA ALA A 917 -35.32 12.13 -75.15
C ALA A 917 -35.81 13.48 -75.69
N GLN A 918 -34.91 14.46 -75.84
CA GLN A 918 -35.22 15.75 -76.46
C GLN A 918 -35.74 15.58 -77.89
N ASN A 919 -35.12 14.69 -78.68
CA ASN A 919 -35.65 14.35 -80.00
C ASN A 919 -37.06 13.75 -79.92
N GLU A 920 -37.30 12.78 -79.04
CA GLU A 920 -38.63 12.17 -78.89
C GLU A 920 -39.69 13.18 -78.41
N VAL A 921 -39.34 14.12 -77.54
CA VAL A 921 -40.22 15.25 -77.18
C VAL A 921 -40.58 16.08 -78.42
N GLY A 922 -39.60 16.36 -79.28
CA GLY A 922 -39.83 17.03 -80.55
C GLY A 922 -40.78 16.24 -81.46
N VAL A 923 -40.62 14.92 -81.56
CA VAL A 923 -41.49 14.02 -82.32
C VAL A 923 -42.93 14.04 -81.78
N PHE A 924 -43.10 14.07 -80.46
CA PHE A 924 -44.42 14.14 -79.83
C PHE A 924 -45.13 15.46 -80.16
N HIS A 925 -44.41 16.59 -80.15
CA HIS A 925 -44.94 17.88 -80.60
C HIS A 925 -45.23 17.91 -82.10
N GLN A 926 -44.39 17.31 -82.93
CA GLN A 926 -44.60 17.24 -84.38
C GLN A 926 -45.84 16.42 -84.75
N ASN A 927 -46.11 15.33 -84.04
CA ASN A 927 -47.19 14.39 -84.38
C ASN A 927 -48.47 14.59 -83.56
N GLY A 928 -48.44 15.39 -82.48
CA GLY A 928 -49.57 15.56 -81.57
C GLY A 928 -49.86 14.32 -80.71
N ASN A 929 -48.83 13.54 -80.37
CA ASN A 929 -48.99 12.29 -79.62
C ASN A 929 -49.21 12.56 -78.14
N GLY A 930 -50.46 12.47 -77.67
CA GLY A 930 -50.82 12.71 -76.26
C GLY A 930 -50.72 14.18 -75.81
N ILE A 931 -50.44 15.09 -76.75
CA ILE A 931 -50.36 16.55 -76.57
C ILE A 931 -50.80 17.25 -77.87
N PRO A 932 -51.18 18.54 -77.85
CA PRO A 932 -51.47 19.28 -79.08
C PRO A 932 -50.24 19.35 -80.01
N GLN A 933 -50.48 19.24 -81.31
CA GLN A 933 -49.45 19.39 -82.33
C GLN A 933 -48.90 20.82 -82.35
N ASP A 934 -47.57 20.95 -82.36
CA ASP A 934 -46.86 22.23 -82.33
C ASP A 934 -45.48 22.09 -83.00
N TYR A 935 -45.39 22.47 -84.28
CA TYR A 935 -44.15 22.36 -85.04
C TYR A 935 -43.05 23.33 -84.56
N LEU A 936 -43.41 24.46 -83.95
CA LEU A 936 -42.43 25.41 -83.40
C LEU A 936 -41.75 24.80 -82.17
N LYS A 937 -42.53 24.23 -81.25
CA LYS A 937 -41.96 23.49 -80.11
C LYS A 937 -41.19 22.25 -80.54
N ALA A 938 -41.65 21.55 -81.59
CA ALA A 938 -40.90 20.44 -82.15
C ALA A 938 -39.50 20.89 -82.59
N MET A 939 -39.43 22.00 -83.35
CA MET A 939 -38.18 22.61 -83.80
C MET A 939 -37.26 23.01 -82.62
N GLU A 940 -37.79 23.65 -81.57
CA GLU A 940 -37.00 24.01 -80.38
C GLU A 940 -36.33 22.80 -79.73
N TRP A 941 -37.06 21.70 -79.55
CA TRP A 941 -36.53 20.48 -78.94
C TRP A 941 -35.57 19.74 -79.86
N TYR A 942 -35.82 19.70 -81.16
CA TYR A 942 -34.87 19.14 -82.11
C TYR A 942 -33.57 19.93 -82.12
N VAL A 943 -33.60 21.27 -82.06
CA VAL A 943 -32.37 22.09 -81.98
C VAL A 943 -31.56 21.76 -80.73
N LYS A 944 -32.21 21.58 -79.57
CA LYS A 944 -31.52 21.16 -78.33
C LYS A 944 -30.79 19.82 -78.50
N ALA A 945 -31.42 18.84 -79.13
CA ALA A 945 -30.80 17.53 -79.40
C ALA A 945 -29.72 17.60 -80.50
N ALA A 946 -29.96 18.39 -81.55
CA ALA A 946 -29.04 18.55 -82.68
C ALA A 946 -27.76 19.30 -82.30
N ASN A 947 -27.83 20.26 -81.37
CA ASN A 947 -26.67 20.94 -80.79
C ASN A 947 -25.78 19.99 -79.99
N GLN A 948 -26.31 18.85 -79.56
CA GLN A 948 -25.55 17.75 -78.95
C GLN A 948 -25.06 16.73 -79.98
N GLY A 949 -25.26 17.01 -81.28
CA GLY A 949 -24.87 16.13 -82.38
C GLY A 949 -25.82 14.97 -82.64
N TYR A 950 -27.07 14.98 -82.17
CA TYR A 950 -27.97 13.85 -82.37
C TYR A 950 -28.52 13.79 -83.81
N ALA A 951 -28.03 12.84 -84.61
CA ALA A 951 -28.38 12.70 -86.04
C ALA A 951 -29.88 12.62 -86.32
N GLY A 952 -30.66 11.92 -85.48
CA GLY A 952 -32.12 11.83 -85.67
C GLY A 952 -32.82 13.18 -85.56
N ALA A 953 -32.34 14.08 -84.70
CA ALA A 953 -32.88 15.42 -84.55
C ALA A 953 -32.46 16.33 -85.70
N GLN A 954 -31.22 16.22 -86.17
CA GLN A 954 -30.74 16.92 -87.36
C GLN A 954 -31.56 16.53 -88.60
N TYR A 955 -31.83 15.22 -88.78
CA TYR A 955 -32.74 14.75 -89.80
C TYR A 955 -34.14 15.35 -89.66
N ASN A 956 -34.73 15.33 -88.47
CA ASN A 956 -36.07 15.87 -88.25
C ASN A 956 -36.15 17.38 -88.51
N ILE A 957 -35.08 18.15 -88.20
CA ILE A 957 -34.99 19.57 -88.58
C ILE A 957 -34.99 19.72 -90.10
N GLY A 958 -34.23 18.89 -90.81
CA GLY A 958 -34.21 18.87 -92.28
C GLY A 958 -35.61 18.64 -92.86
N VAL A 959 -36.35 17.67 -92.30
CA VAL A 959 -37.75 17.40 -92.67
C VAL A 959 -38.65 18.62 -92.47
N LEU A 960 -38.53 19.34 -91.35
CA LEU A 960 -39.35 20.53 -91.09
C LEU A 960 -39.06 21.67 -92.09
N TYR A 961 -37.79 21.87 -92.47
CA TYR A 961 -37.42 22.85 -93.51
C TYR A 961 -37.87 22.43 -94.92
N ARG A 962 -37.78 21.14 -95.26
CA ARG A 962 -38.24 20.62 -96.56
C ARG A 962 -39.75 20.79 -96.73
N ASP A 963 -40.50 20.51 -95.67
CA ASP A 963 -41.97 20.53 -95.68
C ASP A 963 -42.56 21.92 -95.38
N GLY A 964 -41.75 22.89 -94.94
CA GLY A 964 -42.22 24.22 -94.52
C GLY A 964 -43.12 24.20 -93.28
N LYS A 965 -42.89 23.28 -92.34
CA LYS A 965 -43.73 23.06 -91.15
C LYS A 965 -43.10 23.70 -89.91
N GLY A 966 -43.73 24.75 -89.38
CA GLY A 966 -43.22 25.53 -88.25
C GLY A 966 -42.08 26.49 -88.61
N VAL A 967 -41.50 26.36 -89.80
CA VAL A 967 -40.50 27.26 -90.39
C VAL A 967 -40.82 27.45 -91.88
N PRO A 968 -40.42 28.57 -92.52
CA PRO A 968 -40.54 28.70 -93.97
C PRO A 968 -39.82 27.58 -94.71
N GLN A 969 -40.42 27.12 -95.82
CA GLN A 969 -39.83 26.09 -96.66
C GLN A 969 -38.47 26.54 -97.21
N ASP A 970 -37.44 25.71 -97.03
CA ASP A 970 -36.06 26.03 -97.39
C ASP A 970 -35.31 24.73 -97.70
N HIS A 971 -35.28 24.33 -98.98
CA HIS A 971 -34.62 23.10 -99.42
C HIS A 971 -33.10 23.14 -99.22
N GLN A 972 -32.49 24.33 -99.23
CA GLN A 972 -31.05 24.48 -98.98
C GLN A 972 -30.73 24.15 -97.52
N LYS A 973 -31.49 24.70 -96.57
CA LYS A 973 -31.33 24.35 -95.14
C LYS A 973 -31.72 22.91 -94.85
N ALA A 974 -32.74 22.38 -95.53
CA ALA A 974 -33.10 20.97 -95.41
C ALA A 974 -31.91 20.09 -95.79
N MET A 975 -31.28 20.37 -96.93
CA MET A 975 -30.08 19.69 -97.40
C MET A 975 -28.92 19.79 -96.40
N GLU A 976 -28.63 20.99 -95.88
CA GLU A 976 -27.56 21.17 -94.88
C GLU A 976 -27.75 20.31 -93.62
N TRP A 977 -28.98 20.22 -93.11
CA TRP A 977 -29.29 19.43 -91.93
C TRP A 977 -29.33 17.92 -92.20
N HIS A 978 -29.83 17.51 -93.37
CA HIS A 978 -29.79 16.11 -93.79
C HIS A 978 -28.34 15.65 -94.00
N MET A 979 -27.47 16.46 -94.61
CA MET A 979 -26.04 16.16 -94.74
C MET A 979 -25.37 15.93 -93.37
N LYS A 980 -25.61 16.79 -92.38
CA LYS A 980 -25.06 16.61 -91.02
C LYS A 980 -25.45 15.28 -90.38
N ALA A 981 -26.68 14.81 -90.62
CA ALA A 981 -27.14 13.51 -90.14
C ALA A 981 -26.60 12.34 -90.99
N ALA A 982 -26.49 12.53 -92.30
CA ALA A 982 -25.96 11.57 -93.26
C ALA A 982 -24.47 11.29 -93.06
N ASP A 983 -23.68 12.32 -92.74
CA ASP A 983 -22.25 12.22 -92.38
C ASP A 983 -22.01 11.36 -91.13
N GLN A 984 -23.05 11.23 -90.28
CA GLN A 984 -23.06 10.34 -89.13
C GLN A 984 -23.60 8.95 -89.44
N GLY A 985 -23.89 8.64 -90.70
CA GLY A 985 -24.40 7.35 -91.16
C GLY A 985 -25.91 7.17 -90.97
N TYR A 986 -26.69 8.23 -90.80
CA TYR A 986 -28.14 8.12 -90.62
C TYR A 986 -28.84 7.83 -91.96
N LEU A 987 -29.21 6.57 -92.17
CA LEU A 987 -29.75 6.05 -93.44
C LEU A 987 -30.93 6.86 -94.02
N LEU A 988 -31.89 7.29 -93.18
CA LEU A 988 -33.01 8.08 -93.68
C LEU A 988 -32.56 9.45 -94.18
N ALA A 989 -31.54 10.05 -93.57
CA ALA A 989 -30.97 11.31 -94.07
C ALA A 989 -30.18 11.11 -95.36
N GLN A 990 -29.45 10.00 -95.50
CA GLN A 990 -28.74 9.67 -96.74
C GLN A 990 -29.72 9.53 -97.92
N ASN A 991 -30.86 8.85 -97.69
CA ASN A 991 -31.91 8.73 -98.71
C ASN A 991 -32.50 10.09 -99.09
N GLU A 992 -32.75 10.98 -98.13
CA GLU A 992 -33.27 12.33 -98.39
C GLU A 992 -32.24 13.22 -99.10
N VAL A 993 -30.96 13.11 -98.75
CA VAL A 993 -29.85 13.77 -99.47
C VAL A 993 -29.84 13.33 -100.94
N GLY A 994 -29.92 12.02 -101.20
CA GLY A 994 -29.97 11.50 -102.56
C GLY A 994 -31.20 11.98 -103.33
N ALA A 995 -32.37 12.01 -102.70
CA ALA A 995 -33.60 12.52 -103.31
C ALA A 995 -33.51 14.01 -103.67
N LEU A 996 -32.98 14.86 -102.78
CA LEU A 996 -32.80 16.29 -103.03
C LEU A 996 -31.77 16.54 -104.16
N GLN A 997 -30.69 15.76 -104.22
CA GLN A 997 -29.69 15.81 -105.30
C GLN A 997 -30.23 15.34 -106.65
N GLN A 998 -31.08 14.30 -106.66
CA GLN A 998 -31.74 13.81 -107.87
C GLN A 998 -32.71 14.85 -108.44
N ASN A 999 -33.40 15.60 -107.57
CA ASN A 999 -34.43 16.58 -107.97
C ASN A 999 -33.89 17.99 -108.20
N GLY A 1000 -32.63 18.27 -107.84
CA GLY A 1000 -32.04 19.61 -107.93
C GLY A 1000 -32.63 20.60 -106.91
N GLU A 1001 -33.11 20.09 -105.77
CA GLU A 1001 -33.78 20.88 -104.73
C GLU A 1001 -32.79 21.29 -103.64
N GLY A 1002 -32.48 22.59 -103.56
CA GLY A 1002 -31.53 23.13 -102.58
C GLY A 1002 -30.05 22.94 -102.94
N VAL A 1003 -29.74 22.12 -103.95
CA VAL A 1003 -28.41 21.91 -104.56
C VAL A 1003 -28.55 21.65 -106.07
N PRO A 1004 -27.51 21.88 -106.90
CA PRO A 1004 -27.53 21.50 -108.30
C PRO A 1004 -27.81 20.01 -108.49
N GLN A 1005 -28.59 19.67 -109.52
CA GLN A 1005 -28.95 18.30 -109.84
C GLN A 1005 -27.72 17.46 -110.19
N ASP A 1006 -27.53 16.34 -109.50
CA ASP A 1006 -26.38 15.44 -109.67
C ASP A 1006 -26.82 13.98 -109.46
N TYR A 1007 -27.16 13.30 -110.57
CA TYR A 1007 -27.63 11.91 -110.55
C TYR A 1007 -26.57 10.91 -110.08
N GLN A 1008 -25.29 11.25 -110.24
CA GLN A 1008 -24.21 10.36 -109.85
C GLN A 1008 -24.05 10.38 -108.34
N LYS A 1009 -23.99 11.57 -107.73
CA LYS A 1009 -23.97 11.71 -106.27
C LYS A 1009 -25.24 11.22 -105.58
N ALA A 1010 -26.39 11.35 -106.23
CA ALA A 1010 -27.65 10.82 -105.69
C ALA A 1010 -27.68 9.28 -105.60
N MET A 1011 -26.85 8.59 -106.40
CA MET A 1011 -26.76 7.12 -106.44
C MET A 1011 -25.66 6.58 -105.50
N GLU A 1012 -24.63 7.38 -105.22
CA GLU A 1012 -23.57 7.13 -104.24
C GLU A 1012 -24.08 7.26 -102.80
#